data_AF-A0A1S9DT26-F1
#
_entry.id   AF-A0A1S9DT26-F1
#
_cell.length_a   1.000
_cell.length_b   1.000
_cell.length_c   1.000
_cell.angle_alpha   90.00
_cell.angle_beta   90.00
_cell.angle_gamma   90.00
#
_symmetry.space_group_name_H-M   'P 1'
#
loop_
_entity.id
_entity.type
_entity.pdbx_description
1 polymer ?
#
loop_
_entity_poly.entity_id
_entity_poly.type
_entity_poly.pdbx_seq_one_letter_code
_entity_poly.pdbx_strand_id
1 'polypeptide(L)'
;MPRSPLGGRGFESFAEDPHLAGAMAASMITGCESTGVISAVKHFVGNDQEHERRAVDVLVTQRALREIYLRPFQIVARDAGPGALMTSYNKINGKHVVESKEMLDMVRQEWKWNPLIMSDWLGTYTTIDSMNAGLDLEMPGPSRYRGRYVESALQARLIKESTIDSRARKVLEFVQQASRAPVSAVETGRDYPEDRALNRNLCANSIVLLKNQNDILPLPKTIKKIALVGSHVRTPAISGGGSASLEPYYTVSLYDAVSEALPHTEILYEVGAYAHKMLPVIDRLLTNAVMHFYNEPVGTERILRATQPMSKTAFQLMDFNAPELNRGLFYATLTGDFTPDVSGVWDFGLTVFGTGLLYVDDELVVDNTTHQTRGTAFFGKGTVQELGSKTLNAGQTYKIRIEYGSANTSPMKAIGVVHFGGGAAHLGACLHVDSAEMVRSAVKAAAEADYTILCTGLNHEWESEGFDRSHMDLPPGIDALITSVLDVAANKTVIVNQSGTPVTMPWADRARGIVQAWYGGNETGHGIADVIFGDVNPSGKLPLSWPVDVKHNPAYLNYASVGGRVLYGEDVYVGYRYYEKVGREVLFPFGHGLSYTTFTVSPDVVFSQEVFRPEEPPTAAVKIKNTGKVAGAQVLQLYISAPHSPTPRPTKELHGFTKVLLQPGEERVAHIRMDKYATNFWDEIEGMWKSEEGIYEALIGTSSQNILAKGTFRVDRTRSSTPEAVNMVAVGKQREEDVSDPVLANLLAEDRTPWYKKPNLRRLYLILFPACMGIEITSGFDSQIINTVQIVYTWNKYFGRLTGDTVDGMPEYEVEPNLKGFLGAAYSLGAILSLPFVPWVNQRFGRRWTVMFGSCISLVVGMYIVARMLLGFGIPYCIVAGSCLIGELGYPKERPILTSLFNSSYFIGQIVAAAVGLGTVTIASNWAWRIPSLLQLAPAMVQVVFVFFLPESPRYLISKDRHEEAFGILAKYHAEGDRNSVIVRAEIAQIERTIKLELEEAKQSWWDMFRTAGMRRRLLISAFLGLFTQWSGNTLISYYLSDLLDMVGITDSVTKSKINIGIACWGLVSGTALALTAPLFKRRTMYLTCATSLLCVYIGWTISMERFMTTEVRAAAILTIFFIFAYSPAYNLGYNALTYTYLIEIFPYFGRSRGLSWFQFYGRGSAFFATYVNPVGLDRISWRWLLVYCCWLAFELVFIYFLFPETSGRTLEELSFMFEGKEKANEVAAAVHKQIEVDGKTEGQA
;
A
#
# COMPACT_ATOMS: atom_id res chain seq x y z
N MET A 1 -5.81 -13.66 12.46
CA MET A 1 -7.12 -14.29 12.70
C MET A 1 -7.43 -15.26 11.56
N PRO A 2 -7.62 -16.56 11.83
CA PRO A 2 -8.01 -17.55 10.82
C PRO A 2 -9.46 -17.34 10.32
N ARG A 3 -9.69 -16.31 9.48
CA ARG A 3 -11.02 -16.04 8.88
C ARG A 3 -11.45 -17.09 7.84
N SER A 4 -10.48 -17.82 7.31
CA SER A 4 -10.63 -18.91 6.34
C SER A 4 -9.79 -20.09 6.81
N PRO A 5 -10.21 -21.35 6.54
CA PRO A 5 -9.37 -22.51 6.80
C PRO A 5 -8.12 -22.53 5.90
N LEU A 6 -8.08 -21.77 4.81
CA LEU A 6 -7.04 -21.87 3.79
C LEU A 6 -5.76 -21.06 4.06
N GLY A 7 -5.73 -20.26 5.14
CA GLY A 7 -4.59 -19.38 5.41
C GLY A 7 -3.28 -20.12 5.59
N GLY A 8 -2.24 -19.69 4.85
CA GLY A 8 -0.91 -20.31 4.90
C GLY A 8 -0.30 -20.31 6.30
N ARG A 9 -0.58 -19.26 7.08
CA ARG A 9 -0.18 -19.10 8.49
C ARG A 9 -1.33 -19.28 9.48
N GLY A 10 -2.39 -19.97 9.06
CA GLY A 10 -3.50 -20.31 9.97
C GLY A 10 -3.02 -21.11 11.18
N PHE A 11 -2.06 -22.03 10.96
CA PHE A 11 -1.41 -22.84 12.00
C PHE A 11 -0.62 -22.04 13.04
N GLU A 12 -0.15 -20.83 12.70
CA GLU A 12 0.71 -20.00 13.55
C GLU A 12 -0.12 -19.05 14.43
N SER A 13 -1.39 -18.84 14.10
CA SER A 13 -2.34 -18.06 14.91
C SER A 13 -3.09 -18.95 15.90
N PHE A 14 -3.70 -18.36 16.92
CA PHE A 14 -4.37 -19.14 17.98
C PHE A 14 -5.77 -19.64 17.63
N ALA A 15 -6.70 -18.74 17.27
CA ALA A 15 -8.12 -19.06 17.15
C ALA A 15 -8.88 -18.12 16.21
N GLU A 16 -10.02 -18.58 15.70
CA GLU A 16 -10.96 -17.74 14.94
C GLU A 16 -11.75 -16.79 15.86
N ASP A 17 -11.84 -17.12 17.14
CA ASP A 17 -12.48 -16.29 18.15
C ASP A 17 -11.49 -15.26 18.74
N PRO A 18 -11.83 -13.96 18.72
CA PRO A 18 -10.92 -12.91 19.16
C PRO A 18 -10.65 -12.91 20.66
N HIS A 19 -11.60 -13.37 21.50
CA HIS A 19 -11.40 -13.45 22.94
C HIS A 19 -10.46 -14.58 23.30
N LEU A 20 -10.66 -15.78 22.71
CA LEU A 20 -9.74 -16.91 22.89
C LEU A 20 -8.34 -16.57 22.38
N ALA A 21 -8.22 -15.99 21.18
CA ALA A 21 -6.93 -15.62 20.60
C ALA A 21 -6.18 -14.61 21.48
N GLY A 22 -6.86 -13.57 21.98
CA GLY A 22 -6.27 -12.58 22.88
C GLY A 22 -5.84 -13.17 24.22
N ALA A 23 -6.68 -14.00 24.84
CA ALA A 23 -6.39 -14.61 26.13
C ALA A 23 -5.21 -15.61 26.08
N MET A 24 -5.13 -16.40 25.01
CA MET A 24 -4.00 -17.31 24.78
C MET A 24 -2.71 -16.53 24.53
N ALA A 25 -2.75 -15.49 23.68
CA ALA A 25 -1.59 -14.65 23.41
C ALA A 25 -1.08 -13.96 24.69
N ALA A 26 -1.98 -13.34 25.46
CA ALA A 26 -1.61 -12.67 26.72
C ALA A 26 -0.96 -13.65 27.70
N SER A 27 -1.53 -14.85 27.85
CA SER A 27 -1.00 -15.89 28.75
C SER A 27 0.39 -16.36 28.32
N MET A 28 0.60 -16.59 27.01
CA MET A 28 1.90 -16.97 26.46
C MET A 28 2.95 -15.87 26.69
N ILE A 29 2.59 -14.61 26.40
CA ILE A 29 3.46 -13.45 26.59
C ILE A 29 3.88 -13.32 28.06
N THR A 30 2.93 -13.36 29.00
CA THR A 30 3.24 -13.28 30.43
C THR A 30 4.19 -14.40 30.86
N GLY A 31 3.98 -15.62 30.37
CA GLY A 31 4.90 -16.75 30.59
C GLY A 31 6.30 -16.48 30.04
N CYS A 32 6.43 -16.10 28.77
CA CYS A 32 7.71 -15.78 28.16
C CYS A 32 8.43 -14.64 28.90
N GLU A 33 7.76 -13.52 29.17
CA GLU A 33 8.38 -12.35 29.79
C GLU A 33 8.71 -12.55 31.28
N SER A 34 8.11 -13.54 31.95
CA SER A 34 8.49 -13.92 33.33
C SER A 34 9.95 -14.40 33.45
N THR A 35 10.57 -14.79 32.33
CA THR A 35 11.98 -15.25 32.26
C THR A 35 12.96 -14.11 31.93
N GLY A 36 12.47 -12.89 31.72
CA GLY A 36 13.26 -11.72 31.34
C GLY A 36 13.42 -11.52 29.82
N VAL A 37 12.98 -12.46 28.99
CA VAL A 37 12.87 -12.29 27.52
C VAL A 37 11.78 -11.25 27.21
N ILE A 38 11.91 -10.50 26.10
CA ILE A 38 10.87 -9.58 25.64
C ILE A 38 10.09 -10.22 24.48
N SER A 39 8.77 -10.20 24.55
CA SER A 39 7.90 -10.74 23.51
C SER A 39 7.54 -9.67 22.47
N ALA A 40 7.36 -10.10 21.22
CA ALA A 40 6.86 -9.28 20.14
C ALA A 40 5.56 -9.87 19.56
N VAL A 41 4.41 -9.25 19.86
CA VAL A 41 3.12 -9.70 19.33
C VAL A 41 2.98 -9.29 17.85
N LYS A 42 2.49 -10.20 17.00
CA LYS A 42 2.45 -10.02 15.54
C LYS A 42 1.23 -10.70 14.88
N HIS A 43 0.77 -10.30 13.70
CA HIS A 43 1.17 -9.10 12.95
C HIS A 43 0.03 -8.08 13.02
N PHE A 44 0.32 -6.89 13.51
CA PHE A 44 -0.67 -5.83 13.73
C PHE A 44 -0.86 -5.00 12.44
N VAL A 45 -1.97 -5.08 11.70
CA VAL A 45 -3.15 -5.95 11.85
C VAL A 45 -3.68 -6.35 10.46
N GLY A 46 -4.54 -7.37 10.39
CA GLY A 46 -5.22 -7.81 9.17
C GLY A 46 -4.36 -8.67 8.23
N ASN A 47 -3.24 -9.24 8.73
CA ASN A 47 -2.44 -10.19 7.97
C ASN A 47 -3.05 -11.59 8.07
N ASP A 48 -4.26 -11.74 7.55
CA ASP A 48 -5.06 -12.96 7.70
C ASP A 48 -5.01 -13.87 6.45
N GLN A 49 -4.21 -13.51 5.44
CA GLN A 49 -3.88 -14.30 4.25
C GLN A 49 -2.45 -13.98 3.77
N GLU A 50 -1.80 -14.92 3.08
CA GLU A 50 -0.44 -14.74 2.57
C GLU A 50 -0.39 -14.17 1.15
N HIS A 51 -1.42 -14.46 0.34
CA HIS A 51 -1.50 -14.03 -1.05
C HIS A 51 -1.45 -12.49 -1.17
N GLU A 52 -0.40 -12.01 -1.86
CA GLU A 52 -0.06 -10.59 -2.03
C GLU A 52 0.06 -9.77 -0.73
N ARG A 53 0.40 -10.40 0.42
CA ARG A 53 0.39 -9.75 1.74
C ARG A 53 1.08 -8.38 1.86
N ARG A 54 2.08 -8.05 1.03
CA ARG A 54 2.73 -6.71 1.01
C ARG A 54 1.94 -5.62 0.29
N ALA A 55 1.10 -6.02 -0.67
CA ALA A 55 0.41 -5.10 -1.56
C ALA A 55 -1.08 -5.00 -1.26
N VAL A 56 -1.67 -6.12 -0.81
CA VAL A 56 -3.11 -6.27 -0.62
C VAL A 56 -3.66 -5.23 0.34
N ASP A 57 -4.74 -4.59 -0.09
CA ASP A 57 -5.54 -3.70 0.72
C ASP A 57 -6.75 -4.43 1.30
N VAL A 58 -6.72 -4.63 2.62
CA VAL A 58 -7.83 -5.22 3.36
C VAL A 58 -8.89 -4.15 3.57
N LEU A 59 -10.00 -4.30 2.88
CA LEU A 59 -11.18 -3.47 3.04
C LEU A 59 -12.08 -4.11 4.10
N VAL A 60 -12.18 -3.45 5.26
CA VAL A 60 -12.86 -3.97 6.45
C VAL A 60 -13.62 -2.84 7.13
N THR A 61 -14.83 -3.14 7.60
CA THR A 61 -15.66 -2.21 8.37
C THR A 61 -14.99 -1.89 9.70
N GLN A 62 -15.27 -0.72 10.28
CA GLN A 62 -14.70 -0.36 11.58
C GLN A 62 -15.19 -1.31 12.66
N ARG A 63 -16.44 -1.78 12.54
CA ARG A 63 -17.00 -2.78 13.45
C ARG A 63 -16.20 -4.08 13.44
N ALA A 64 -16.05 -4.73 12.29
CA ALA A 64 -15.30 -5.97 12.19
C ALA A 64 -13.82 -5.78 12.59
N LEU A 65 -13.21 -4.68 12.17
CA LEU A 65 -11.84 -4.32 12.54
C LEU A 65 -11.65 -4.28 14.06
N ARG A 66 -12.59 -3.65 14.79
CA ARG A 66 -12.54 -3.48 16.25
C ARG A 66 -12.94 -4.74 17.01
N GLU A 67 -13.97 -5.44 16.58
CA GLU A 67 -14.54 -6.60 17.28
C GLU A 67 -13.75 -7.90 17.03
N ILE A 68 -13.17 -8.07 15.84
CA ILE A 68 -12.52 -9.33 15.43
C ILE A 68 -10.99 -9.19 15.37
N TYR A 69 -10.47 -8.23 14.60
CA TYR A 69 -9.04 -8.26 14.22
C TYR A 69 -8.13 -7.50 15.18
N LEU A 70 -8.58 -6.35 15.69
CA LEU A 70 -7.86 -5.58 16.71
C LEU A 70 -8.08 -6.14 18.12
N ARG A 71 -9.18 -6.85 18.33
CA ARG A 71 -9.62 -7.30 19.64
C ARG A 71 -8.59 -8.18 20.40
N PRO A 72 -7.91 -9.15 19.77
CA PRO A 72 -6.83 -9.90 20.43
C PRO A 72 -5.69 -9.00 20.88
N PHE A 73 -5.30 -8.02 20.07
CA PHE A 73 -4.24 -7.08 20.41
C PHE A 73 -4.66 -6.13 21.54
N GLN A 74 -5.93 -5.71 21.58
CA GLN A 74 -6.48 -4.93 22.67
C GLN A 74 -6.45 -5.70 23.99
N ILE A 75 -6.79 -7.00 23.96
CA ILE A 75 -6.70 -7.90 25.12
C ILE A 75 -5.24 -8.05 25.55
N VAL A 76 -4.32 -8.28 24.61
CA VAL A 76 -2.87 -8.36 24.90
C VAL A 76 -2.34 -7.06 25.51
N ALA A 77 -2.72 -5.90 24.98
CA ALA A 77 -2.31 -4.60 25.50
C ALA A 77 -2.78 -4.40 26.96
N ARG A 78 -4.01 -4.83 27.26
CA ARG A 78 -4.64 -4.73 28.59
C ARG A 78 -4.04 -5.70 29.60
N ASP A 79 -3.85 -6.96 29.20
CA ASP A 79 -3.61 -8.07 30.13
C ASP A 79 -2.14 -8.48 30.22
N ALA A 80 -1.32 -8.17 29.22
CA ALA A 80 0.10 -8.57 29.18
C ALA A 80 1.06 -7.41 28.84
N GLY A 81 0.67 -6.49 27.96
CA GLY A 81 1.44 -5.31 27.59
C GLY A 81 2.89 -5.58 27.16
N PRO A 82 3.16 -6.47 26.17
CA PRO A 82 4.52 -6.89 25.82
C PRO A 82 5.43 -5.73 25.42
N GLY A 83 6.73 -5.92 25.55
CA GLY A 83 7.71 -4.87 25.24
C GLY A 83 7.78 -4.49 23.75
N ALA A 84 7.30 -5.33 22.83
CA ALA A 84 7.33 -5.08 21.39
C ALA A 84 6.04 -5.45 20.65
N LEU A 85 5.79 -4.77 19.53
CA LEU A 85 4.72 -5.02 18.58
C LEU A 85 5.26 -4.96 17.15
N MET A 86 4.94 -5.97 16.34
CA MET A 86 5.32 -6.02 14.93
C MET A 86 4.12 -5.68 14.04
N THR A 87 4.29 -4.71 13.14
CA THR A 87 3.23 -4.31 12.19
C THR A 87 3.11 -5.33 11.06
N SER A 88 1.92 -5.46 10.48
CA SER A 88 1.65 -6.31 9.32
C SER A 88 2.22 -5.76 8.02
N TYR A 89 2.29 -6.65 7.02
CA TYR A 89 2.66 -6.31 5.65
C TYR A 89 1.57 -5.52 4.92
N ASN A 90 0.30 -5.87 5.12
CA ASN A 90 -0.82 -5.42 4.31
C ASN A 90 -1.22 -3.97 4.59
N LYS A 91 -2.14 -3.46 3.77
CA LYS A 91 -2.87 -2.23 4.07
C LYS A 91 -4.17 -2.57 4.77
N ILE A 92 -4.65 -1.63 5.57
CA ILE A 92 -6.03 -1.58 6.07
C ILE A 92 -6.65 -0.31 5.47
N ASN A 93 -7.77 -0.47 4.77
CA ASN A 93 -8.57 0.63 4.23
C ASN A 93 -7.75 1.73 3.52
N GLY A 94 -6.82 1.30 2.66
CA GLY A 94 -6.05 2.17 1.77
C GLY A 94 -4.65 2.55 2.25
N LYS A 95 -4.25 2.20 3.49
CA LYS A 95 -2.93 2.57 4.04
C LYS A 95 -2.20 1.41 4.69
N HIS A 96 -0.89 1.30 4.44
CA HIS A 96 -0.04 0.33 5.12
C HIS A 96 0.00 0.63 6.62
N VAL A 97 -0.11 -0.41 7.45
CA VAL A 97 -0.20 -0.22 8.91
C VAL A 97 1.03 0.50 9.47
N VAL A 98 2.20 0.20 8.93
CA VAL A 98 3.48 0.85 9.26
C VAL A 98 3.50 2.38 9.02
N GLU A 99 2.60 2.89 8.20
CA GLU A 99 2.48 4.31 7.85
C GLU A 99 1.23 4.95 8.48
N SER A 100 0.40 4.17 9.15
CA SER A 100 -0.86 4.63 9.72
C SER A 100 -0.66 5.18 11.13
N LYS A 101 -0.49 6.50 11.22
CA LYS A 101 -0.43 7.21 12.50
C LYS A 101 -1.64 6.90 13.39
N GLU A 102 -2.83 6.82 12.81
CA GLU A 102 -4.06 6.48 13.53
C GLU A 102 -3.96 5.10 14.21
N MET A 103 -3.48 4.08 13.50
CA MET A 103 -3.32 2.73 14.06
C MET A 103 -2.24 2.69 15.15
N LEU A 104 -1.11 3.37 14.94
CA LEU A 104 -0.02 3.36 15.93
C LEU A 104 -0.34 4.25 17.15
N ASP A 105 -1.08 5.34 16.94
CA ASP A 105 -1.63 6.16 18.02
C ASP A 105 -2.72 5.43 18.78
N MET A 106 -3.52 4.58 18.15
CA MET A 106 -4.46 3.72 18.85
C MET A 106 -3.74 2.85 19.88
N VAL A 107 -2.66 2.18 19.50
CA VAL A 107 -1.85 1.38 20.43
C VAL A 107 -1.35 2.24 21.61
N ARG A 108 -0.73 3.39 21.32
CA ARG A 108 -0.07 4.22 22.34
C ARG A 108 -1.00 5.08 23.19
N GLN A 109 -1.98 5.70 22.55
CA GLN A 109 -2.85 6.71 23.15
C GLN A 109 -4.19 6.12 23.55
N GLU A 110 -4.79 5.25 22.73
CA GLU A 110 -6.08 4.65 23.02
C GLU A 110 -5.94 3.52 24.05
N TRP A 111 -5.05 2.55 23.77
CA TRP A 111 -4.85 1.38 24.63
C TRP A 111 -3.81 1.61 25.73
N LYS A 112 -3.23 2.82 25.79
CA LYS A 112 -2.21 3.22 26.77
C LYS A 112 -1.01 2.27 26.82
N TRP A 113 -0.71 1.61 25.71
CA TRP A 113 0.36 0.63 25.62
C TRP A 113 1.49 1.18 24.73
N ASN A 114 2.69 1.32 25.29
CA ASN A 114 3.82 1.96 24.61
C ASN A 114 4.94 0.95 24.31
N PRO A 115 4.74 -0.04 23.41
CA PRO A 115 5.77 -0.99 23.03
C PRO A 115 6.80 -0.37 22.06
N LEU A 116 7.90 -1.06 21.83
CA LEU A 116 8.70 -0.87 20.61
C LEU A 116 7.88 -1.32 19.41
N ILE A 117 7.60 -0.42 18.47
CA ILE A 117 6.88 -0.76 17.23
C ILE A 117 7.91 -1.02 16.13
N MET A 118 7.93 -2.23 15.59
CA MET A 118 8.83 -2.66 14.51
C MET A 118 8.06 -3.08 13.27
N SER A 119 8.68 -2.97 12.09
CA SER A 119 8.08 -3.47 10.85
C SER A 119 8.30 -4.97 10.76
N ASP A 120 7.42 -5.70 10.08
CA ASP A 120 7.80 -7.00 9.53
C ASP A 120 8.98 -6.86 8.54
N TRP A 121 9.59 -7.98 8.16
CA TRP A 121 10.79 -8.05 7.31
C TRP A 121 10.57 -7.44 5.92
N LEU A 122 11.20 -6.30 5.63
CA LEU A 122 10.95 -5.50 4.42
C LEU A 122 9.52 -4.92 4.34
N GLY A 123 8.81 -4.91 5.47
CA GLY A 123 7.46 -4.36 5.65
C GLY A 123 7.43 -2.85 5.90
N THR A 124 8.51 -2.14 5.58
CA THR A 124 8.55 -0.67 5.50
C THR A 124 8.46 -0.26 4.03
N TYR A 125 7.69 0.78 3.72
CA TYR A 125 7.40 1.20 2.34
C TYR A 125 7.77 2.65 2.04
N THR A 126 7.95 3.47 3.07
CA THR A 126 8.37 4.87 2.96
C THR A 126 9.29 5.27 4.11
N THR A 127 10.17 6.25 3.86
CA THR A 127 11.01 6.87 4.89
C THR A 127 10.22 7.82 5.79
N ILE A 128 9.44 8.71 5.18
CA ILE A 128 8.82 9.86 5.86
C ILE A 128 7.58 9.43 6.64
N ASP A 129 6.63 8.77 5.96
CA ASP A 129 5.33 8.48 6.55
C ASP A 129 5.46 7.46 7.68
N SER A 130 6.30 6.43 7.51
CA SER A 130 6.57 5.46 8.59
C SER A 130 7.22 6.08 9.84
N MET A 131 8.21 6.97 9.65
CA MET A 131 8.89 7.65 10.76
C MET A 131 7.94 8.59 11.53
N ASN A 132 7.11 9.34 10.80
CA ASN A 132 6.14 10.27 11.38
C ASN A 132 4.92 9.55 11.98
N ALA A 133 4.54 8.38 11.45
CA ALA A 133 3.47 7.55 11.99
C ALA A 133 3.81 6.97 13.36
N GLY A 134 5.10 6.71 13.62
CA GLY A 134 5.57 6.17 14.90
C GLY A 134 6.19 4.78 14.82
N LEU A 135 6.56 4.29 13.63
CA LEU A 135 7.36 3.07 13.51
C LEU A 135 8.76 3.34 14.09
N ASP A 136 9.17 2.62 15.13
CA ASP A 136 10.46 2.81 15.82
C ASP A 136 11.61 2.07 15.12
N LEU A 137 11.40 0.82 14.68
CA LEU A 137 12.45 -0.02 14.10
C LEU A 137 12.06 -0.57 12.71
N GLU A 138 12.85 -0.28 11.67
CA GLU A 138 12.75 -0.95 10.36
C GLU A 138 13.51 -2.28 10.41
N MET A 139 12.89 -3.35 9.90
CA MET A 139 13.54 -4.66 9.77
C MET A 139 13.51 -5.16 8.31
N PRO A 140 14.52 -5.92 7.86
CA PRO A 140 15.83 -6.16 8.48
C PRO A 140 16.86 -5.06 8.20
N GLY A 141 18.06 -5.23 8.75
CA GLY A 141 19.26 -4.54 8.28
C GLY A 141 19.90 -5.22 7.04
N PRO A 142 20.71 -4.50 6.24
CA PRO A 142 20.89 -3.04 6.28
C PRO A 142 19.62 -2.31 5.82
N SER A 143 19.36 -1.17 6.42
CA SER A 143 18.16 -0.38 6.17
C SER A 143 17.98 -0.01 4.69
N ARG A 144 16.74 -0.11 4.18
CA ARG A 144 16.38 0.33 2.83
C ARG A 144 15.84 1.76 2.83
N TYR A 145 15.03 2.11 3.82
CA TYR A 145 14.32 3.38 3.87
C TYR A 145 14.89 4.36 4.90
N ARG A 146 15.51 3.88 5.97
CA ARG A 146 15.99 4.68 7.11
C ARG A 146 17.50 4.95 7.15
N GLY A 147 18.21 4.63 6.05
CA GLY A 147 19.60 5.06 5.83
C GLY A 147 19.68 6.49 5.28
N ARG A 148 20.42 6.68 4.17
CA ARG A 148 20.67 7.99 3.53
C ARG A 148 19.44 8.88 3.29
N TYR A 149 18.26 8.30 3.14
CA TYR A 149 17.03 9.06 2.90
C TYR A 149 16.53 9.83 4.13
N VAL A 150 16.89 9.40 5.35
CA VAL A 150 16.53 10.11 6.58
C VAL A 150 17.27 11.44 6.69
N GLU A 151 18.54 11.50 6.31
CA GLU A 151 19.31 12.75 6.29
C GLU A 151 18.68 13.78 5.35
N SER A 152 18.31 13.34 4.14
CA SER A 152 17.60 14.19 3.17
C SER A 152 16.23 14.65 3.72
N ALA A 153 15.48 13.77 4.38
CA ALA A 153 14.20 14.11 4.98
C ALA A 153 14.34 15.09 6.18
N LEU A 154 15.39 14.94 7.00
CA LEU A 154 15.67 15.82 8.12
C LEU A 154 16.08 17.22 7.64
N GLN A 155 17.03 17.31 6.69
CA GLN A 155 17.47 18.57 6.09
C GLN A 155 16.31 19.33 5.44
N ALA A 156 15.39 18.60 4.82
CA ALA A 156 14.22 19.17 4.19
C ALA A 156 13.02 19.37 5.15
N ARG A 157 13.18 19.09 6.45
CA ARG A 157 12.18 19.27 7.54
C ARG A 157 10.89 18.47 7.35
N LEU A 158 11.00 17.30 6.74
CA LEU A 158 9.94 16.30 6.64
C LEU A 158 9.75 15.49 7.89
N ILE A 159 10.87 15.20 8.53
CA ILE A 159 10.97 14.51 9.81
C ILE A 159 11.61 15.54 10.74
N LYS A 160 11.08 15.71 11.94
CA LYS A 160 11.72 16.55 12.96
C LYS A 160 12.88 15.78 13.56
N GLU A 161 13.93 16.45 14.00
CA GLU A 161 14.97 15.84 14.84
C GLU A 161 14.35 15.15 16.06
N SER A 162 13.39 15.81 16.72
CA SER A 162 12.60 15.23 17.80
C SER A 162 11.88 13.93 17.42
N THR A 163 11.46 13.76 16.16
CA THR A 163 10.86 12.50 15.70
C THR A 163 11.90 11.39 15.69
N ILE A 164 13.10 11.65 15.15
CA ILE A 164 14.23 10.71 15.15
C ILE A 164 14.59 10.37 16.60
N ASP A 165 14.76 11.37 17.46
CA ASP A 165 15.06 11.17 18.88
C ASP A 165 14.00 10.33 19.56
N SER A 166 12.72 10.55 19.28
CA SER A 166 11.65 9.73 19.86
C SER A 166 11.69 8.27 19.39
N ARG A 167 12.02 8.00 18.12
CA ARG A 167 12.17 6.61 17.62
C ARG A 167 13.43 5.97 18.20
N ALA A 168 14.56 6.66 18.16
CA ALA A 168 15.84 6.20 18.70
C ALA A 168 15.76 5.95 20.21
N ARG A 169 15.16 6.86 20.98
CA ARG A 169 14.91 6.67 22.41
C ARG A 169 14.10 5.40 22.66
N LYS A 170 13.08 5.11 21.84
CA LYS A 170 12.28 3.90 22.02
C LYS A 170 13.07 2.62 21.76
N VAL A 171 13.95 2.63 20.75
CA VAL A 171 14.91 1.54 20.50
C VAL A 171 15.89 1.41 21.67
N LEU A 172 16.43 2.50 22.19
CA LEU A 172 17.36 2.48 23.33
C LEU A 172 16.70 1.99 24.63
N GLU A 173 15.46 2.40 24.91
CA GLU A 173 14.65 1.88 26.02
C GLU A 173 14.47 0.36 25.89
N PHE A 174 14.14 -0.12 24.69
CA PHE A 174 14.02 -1.55 24.42
C PHE A 174 15.35 -2.27 24.63
N VAL A 175 16.46 -1.75 24.09
CA VAL A 175 17.80 -2.34 24.28
C VAL A 175 18.19 -2.38 25.76
N GLN A 176 17.92 -1.32 26.52
CA GLN A 176 18.18 -1.26 27.96
C GLN A 176 17.34 -2.29 28.74
N GLN A 177 16.10 -2.55 28.32
CA GLN A 177 15.27 -3.59 28.91
C GLN A 177 15.80 -4.97 28.53
N ALA A 178 16.09 -5.21 27.24
CA ALA A 178 16.54 -6.48 26.71
C ALA A 178 17.92 -6.88 27.25
N SER A 179 18.81 -5.92 27.51
CA SER A 179 20.15 -6.18 28.05
C SER A 179 20.16 -6.73 29.48
N ARG A 180 18.99 -6.77 30.15
CA ARG A 180 18.84 -7.39 31.47
C ARG A 180 18.68 -8.90 31.38
N ALA A 181 18.28 -9.42 30.21
CA ALA A 181 18.19 -10.85 29.99
C ALA A 181 19.60 -11.46 29.88
N PRO A 182 19.90 -12.56 30.57
CA PRO A 182 21.16 -13.26 30.38
C PRO A 182 21.18 -13.93 29.00
N VAL A 183 22.15 -13.56 28.15
CA VAL A 183 22.35 -14.16 26.84
C VAL A 183 23.71 -14.85 26.82
N SER A 184 23.73 -16.13 26.46
CA SER A 184 24.99 -16.87 26.29
C SER A 184 25.80 -16.28 25.14
N ALA A 185 27.11 -16.16 25.30
CA ALA A 185 28.01 -15.74 24.23
C ALA A 185 28.12 -16.80 23.11
N VAL A 186 27.78 -18.05 23.41
CA VAL A 186 27.76 -19.16 22.45
C VAL A 186 26.37 -19.77 22.44
N GLU A 187 25.80 -19.91 21.26
CA GLU A 187 24.54 -20.64 21.08
C GLU A 187 24.78 -22.13 21.36
N THR A 188 24.02 -22.67 22.31
CA THR A 188 24.06 -24.09 22.67
C THR A 188 22.64 -24.65 22.66
N GLY A 189 22.49 -25.92 22.28
CA GLY A 189 21.20 -26.60 22.43
C GLY A 189 20.78 -26.74 23.89
N ARG A 190 19.48 -26.69 24.15
CA ARG A 190 18.87 -26.87 25.48
C ARG A 190 17.97 -28.11 25.48
N ASP A 191 18.61 -29.28 25.55
CA ASP A 191 17.91 -30.56 25.51
C ASP A 191 17.93 -31.24 26.89
N TYR A 192 17.05 -30.76 27.79
CA TYR A 192 16.94 -31.26 29.16
C TYR A 192 15.67 -32.09 29.40
N PRO A 193 15.69 -33.11 30.28
CA PRO A 193 14.54 -33.96 30.57
C PRO A 193 13.27 -33.21 30.97
N GLU A 194 13.38 -32.10 31.70
CA GLU A 194 12.25 -31.27 32.09
C GLU A 194 11.60 -30.53 30.91
N ASP A 195 12.38 -30.10 29.92
CA ASP A 195 11.88 -29.44 28.71
C ASP A 195 11.16 -30.48 27.84
N ARG A 196 11.70 -31.71 27.75
CA ARG A 196 11.05 -32.85 27.09
C ARG A 196 9.71 -33.18 27.75
N ALA A 197 9.67 -33.28 29.08
CA ALA A 197 8.45 -33.58 29.82
C ALA A 197 7.37 -32.50 29.64
N LEU A 198 7.77 -31.22 29.64
CA LEU A 198 6.86 -30.11 29.38
C LEU A 198 6.31 -30.15 27.95
N ASN A 199 7.16 -30.37 26.95
CA ASN A 199 6.76 -30.46 25.54
C ASN A 199 5.78 -31.62 25.30
N ARG A 200 6.04 -32.79 25.89
CA ARG A 200 5.14 -33.96 25.83
C ARG A 200 3.78 -33.65 26.46
N ASN A 201 3.77 -33.02 27.64
CA ASN A 201 2.55 -32.61 28.33
C ASN A 201 1.74 -31.59 27.51
N LEU A 202 2.42 -30.58 26.94
CA LEU A 202 1.79 -29.56 26.10
C LEU A 202 1.18 -30.17 24.84
N CYS A 203 1.92 -31.06 24.16
CA CYS A 203 1.41 -31.79 23.00
C CYS A 203 0.16 -32.58 23.36
N ALA A 204 0.22 -33.42 24.42
CA ALA A 204 -0.90 -34.25 24.84
C ALA A 204 -2.15 -33.41 25.24
N ASN A 205 -1.96 -32.24 25.88
CA ASN A 205 -3.05 -31.34 26.24
C ASN A 205 -3.63 -30.54 25.06
N SER A 206 -2.89 -30.41 23.96
CA SER A 206 -3.31 -29.72 22.74
C SER A 206 -4.15 -30.62 21.82
N ILE A 207 -3.97 -31.93 21.91
CA ILE A 207 -4.72 -32.92 21.12
C ILE A 207 -6.22 -32.80 21.40
N VAL A 208 -7.00 -32.80 20.32
CA VAL A 208 -8.46 -32.78 20.38
C VAL A 208 -9.02 -34.12 19.90
N LEU A 209 -9.71 -34.83 20.77
CA LEU A 209 -10.47 -36.01 20.39
C LEU A 209 -11.76 -35.57 19.69
N LEU A 210 -11.83 -35.71 18.37
CA LEU A 210 -12.96 -35.24 17.56
C LEU A 210 -14.12 -36.24 17.58
N LYS A 211 -13.80 -37.53 17.50
CA LYS A 211 -14.79 -38.62 17.44
C LYS A 211 -14.27 -39.84 18.18
N ASN A 212 -15.12 -40.48 18.98
CA ASN A 212 -14.84 -41.75 19.66
C ASN A 212 -16.14 -42.54 19.78
N GLN A 213 -16.43 -43.41 18.81
CA GLN A 213 -17.61 -44.27 18.80
C GLN A 213 -17.29 -45.66 19.32
N ASN A 214 -18.23 -46.25 20.05
CA ASN A 214 -18.09 -47.57 20.69
C ASN A 214 -16.88 -47.67 21.62
N ASP A 215 -16.43 -46.55 22.18
CA ASP A 215 -15.29 -46.45 23.08
C ASP A 215 -14.03 -47.15 22.53
N ILE A 216 -13.74 -46.99 21.24
CA ILE A 216 -12.52 -47.55 20.61
C ILE A 216 -11.25 -47.01 21.29
N LEU A 217 -11.25 -45.75 21.70
CA LEU A 217 -10.19 -45.14 22.49
C LEU A 217 -10.56 -45.04 23.97
N PRO A 218 -9.60 -45.22 24.91
CA PRO A 218 -8.18 -45.50 24.65
C PRO A 218 -7.91 -46.95 24.22
N LEU A 219 -6.87 -47.15 23.39
CA LEU A 219 -6.42 -48.48 22.99
C LEU A 219 -5.78 -49.22 24.18
N PRO A 220 -6.02 -50.54 24.32
CA PRO A 220 -5.42 -51.31 25.40
C PRO A 220 -3.91 -51.48 25.19
N LYS A 221 -3.11 -51.46 26.26
CA LYS A 221 -1.66 -51.75 26.19
C LYS A 221 -1.32 -53.25 26.05
N THR A 222 -2.33 -54.12 26.02
CA THR A 222 -2.20 -55.58 25.91
C THR A 222 -2.31 -56.10 24.47
N ILE A 223 -2.28 -55.21 23.47
CA ILE A 223 -2.39 -55.55 22.05
C ILE A 223 -1.25 -56.49 21.63
N LYS A 224 -1.55 -57.52 20.85
CA LYS A 224 -0.54 -58.45 20.35
C LYS A 224 0.02 -58.00 19.01
N LYS A 225 -0.83 -57.45 18.15
CA LYS A 225 -0.46 -56.96 16.82
C LYS A 225 -1.13 -55.63 16.50
N ILE A 226 -0.34 -54.62 16.14
CA ILE A 226 -0.85 -53.30 15.78
C ILE A 226 -0.32 -52.89 14.40
N ALA A 227 -1.18 -52.28 13.58
CA ALA A 227 -0.78 -51.68 12.32
C ALA A 227 -0.62 -50.17 12.49
N LEU A 228 0.54 -49.64 12.11
CA LEU A 228 0.82 -48.21 12.02
C LEU A 228 0.87 -47.84 10.54
N VAL A 229 -0.13 -47.07 10.10
CA VAL A 229 -0.31 -46.74 8.69
C VAL A 229 -0.16 -45.23 8.47
N GLY A 230 0.48 -44.81 7.39
CA GLY A 230 0.55 -43.41 6.98
C GLY A 230 1.95 -42.79 7.13
N SER A 231 2.26 -41.82 6.28
CA SER A 231 3.60 -41.20 6.22
C SER A 231 4.03 -40.51 7.52
N HIS A 232 3.09 -39.93 8.28
CA HIS A 232 3.42 -39.20 9.51
C HIS A 232 3.78 -40.09 10.69
N VAL A 233 3.62 -41.40 10.57
CA VAL A 233 4.04 -42.35 11.61
C VAL A 233 5.56 -42.26 11.88
N ARG A 234 6.38 -42.19 10.82
CA ARG A 234 7.85 -42.06 10.92
C ARG A 234 8.36 -40.65 10.62
N THR A 235 7.60 -39.87 9.85
CA THR A 235 7.96 -38.48 9.49
C THR A 235 6.93 -37.51 10.03
N PRO A 236 6.87 -37.31 11.36
CA PRO A 236 5.85 -36.48 11.98
C PRO A 236 5.93 -35.02 11.50
N ALA A 237 4.77 -34.40 11.29
CA ALA A 237 4.70 -32.96 11.07
C ALA A 237 4.79 -32.23 12.42
N ILE A 238 5.98 -31.71 12.76
CA ILE A 238 6.24 -31.09 14.06
C ILE A 238 5.97 -29.59 14.11
N SER A 239 5.97 -28.90 12.96
CA SER A 239 5.65 -27.48 12.82
C SER A 239 5.11 -27.19 11.40
N GLY A 240 4.48 -26.02 11.23
CA GLY A 240 4.23 -25.46 9.89
C GLY A 240 5.45 -24.72 9.35
N GLY A 241 5.42 -24.31 8.09
CA GLY A 241 6.61 -23.76 7.42
C GLY A 241 6.76 -22.24 7.52
N GLY A 242 7.94 -21.75 7.14
CA GLY A 242 8.27 -20.32 7.17
C GLY A 242 8.96 -19.88 8.46
N SER A 243 8.77 -18.61 8.86
CA SER A 243 9.47 -18.02 10.02
C SER A 243 9.15 -18.64 11.37
N ALA A 244 8.09 -19.45 11.48
CA ALA A 244 7.76 -20.21 12.70
C ALA A 244 8.49 -21.56 12.79
N SER A 245 9.10 -22.03 11.70
CA SER A 245 9.87 -23.28 11.70
C SER A 245 11.22 -23.09 12.36
N LEU A 246 11.65 -24.09 13.12
CA LEU A 246 12.93 -24.13 13.82
C LEU A 246 13.56 -25.50 13.61
N GLU A 247 14.89 -25.56 13.73
CA GLU A 247 15.56 -26.86 13.81
C GLU A 247 15.30 -27.49 15.17
N PRO A 248 14.68 -28.68 15.23
CA PRO A 248 14.46 -29.36 16.51
C PRO A 248 15.77 -29.98 17.02
N TYR A 249 15.99 -29.97 18.34
CA TYR A 249 17.09 -30.73 18.95
C TYR A 249 16.96 -32.23 18.70
N TYR A 250 15.73 -32.71 18.70
CA TYR A 250 15.33 -34.08 18.45
C TYR A 250 13.85 -34.09 18.05
N THR A 251 13.41 -35.19 17.45
CA THR A 251 11.99 -35.42 17.15
C THR A 251 11.64 -36.86 17.45
N VAL A 252 10.55 -37.09 18.17
CA VAL A 252 10.05 -38.44 18.45
C VAL A 252 8.98 -38.78 17.43
N SER A 253 9.20 -39.85 16.65
CA SER A 253 8.20 -40.35 15.72
C SER A 253 7.10 -41.11 16.46
N LEU A 254 5.92 -41.22 15.85
CA LEU A 254 4.84 -42.01 16.44
C LEU A 254 5.19 -43.51 16.46
N TYR A 255 5.99 -43.97 15.49
CA TYR A 255 6.52 -45.34 15.48
C TYR A 255 7.34 -45.63 16.75
N ASP A 256 8.27 -44.74 17.09
CA ASP A 256 9.15 -44.91 18.25
C ASP A 256 8.34 -44.86 19.55
N ALA A 257 7.46 -43.86 19.68
CA ALA A 257 6.61 -43.71 20.85
C ALA A 257 5.67 -44.91 21.09
N VAL A 258 5.10 -45.48 20.02
CA VAL A 258 4.26 -46.69 20.12
C VAL A 258 5.13 -47.91 20.47
N SER A 259 6.32 -48.03 19.88
CA SER A 259 7.24 -49.13 20.19
C SER A 259 7.67 -49.11 21.66
N GLU A 260 7.89 -47.92 22.22
CA GLU A 260 8.19 -47.73 23.64
C GLU A 260 6.98 -48.03 24.54
N ALA A 261 5.78 -47.60 24.14
CA ALA A 261 4.55 -47.87 24.89
C ALA A 261 4.14 -49.35 24.86
N LEU A 262 4.53 -50.09 23.82
CA LEU A 262 4.14 -51.47 23.53
C LEU A 262 5.37 -52.37 23.18
N PRO A 263 6.30 -52.60 24.11
CA PRO A 263 7.58 -53.29 23.83
C PRO A 263 7.44 -54.78 23.46
N HIS A 264 6.25 -55.37 23.61
CA HIS A 264 5.98 -56.78 23.36
C HIS A 264 4.96 -57.02 22.23
N THR A 265 4.62 -55.97 21.48
CA THR A 265 3.62 -56.01 20.42
C THR A 265 4.29 -56.12 19.05
N GLU A 266 3.76 -56.95 18.16
CA GLU A 266 4.16 -56.98 16.76
C GLU A 266 3.63 -55.73 16.04
N ILE A 267 4.54 -54.89 15.52
CA ILE A 267 4.18 -53.67 14.79
C ILE A 267 4.30 -53.92 13.29
N LEU A 268 3.18 -53.87 12.59
CA LEU A 268 3.14 -53.80 11.13
C LEU A 268 3.18 -52.31 10.72
N TYR A 269 4.15 -51.91 9.91
CA TYR A 269 4.28 -50.52 9.47
C TYR A 269 4.18 -50.42 7.96
N GLU A 270 3.27 -49.57 7.49
CA GLU A 270 3.07 -49.31 6.06
C GLU A 270 2.84 -47.83 5.81
N VAL A 271 3.52 -47.25 4.82
CA VAL A 271 3.30 -45.83 4.49
C VAL A 271 1.92 -45.62 3.86
N GLY A 272 1.50 -46.52 2.96
CA GLY A 272 0.23 -46.44 2.24
C GLY A 272 0.20 -45.38 1.15
N ALA A 273 0.42 -44.12 1.52
CA ALA A 273 0.51 -42.98 0.61
C ALA A 273 1.34 -41.86 1.26
N TYR A 274 2.09 -41.13 0.43
CA TYR A 274 2.94 -40.04 0.90
C TYR A 274 2.16 -38.73 1.03
N ALA A 275 2.35 -38.03 2.15
CA ALA A 275 1.76 -36.71 2.37
C ALA A 275 2.70 -35.53 2.03
N HIS A 276 3.92 -35.81 1.56
CA HIS A 276 4.88 -34.77 1.16
C HIS A 276 4.47 -34.12 -0.16
N LYS A 277 4.73 -32.81 -0.29
CA LYS A 277 4.53 -32.04 -1.52
C LYS A 277 5.80 -32.06 -2.37
N MET A 278 6.97 -32.05 -1.73
CA MET A 278 8.27 -32.28 -2.35
C MET A 278 8.85 -33.60 -1.84
N LEU A 279 9.63 -34.30 -2.66
CA LEU A 279 10.34 -35.52 -2.21
C LEU A 279 11.16 -35.23 -0.94
N PRO A 280 11.22 -36.16 0.03
CA PRO A 280 11.89 -35.92 1.30
C PRO A 280 13.40 -35.71 1.14
N VAL A 281 13.98 -34.87 2.00
CA VAL A 281 15.45 -34.63 2.04
C VAL A 281 16.22 -35.93 2.35
N ILE A 282 17.45 -36.02 1.81
CA ILE A 282 18.28 -37.23 1.88
C ILE A 282 19.45 -37.12 2.86
N ASP A 283 19.35 -36.20 3.82
CA ASP A 283 20.43 -35.85 4.75
C ASP A 283 21.03 -37.08 5.46
N ARG A 284 20.20 -38.05 5.85
CA ARG A 284 20.64 -39.30 6.51
C ARG A 284 21.43 -40.25 5.62
N LEU A 285 21.27 -40.13 4.30
CA LEU A 285 21.89 -40.98 3.29
C LEU A 285 23.11 -40.30 2.64
N LEU A 286 23.41 -39.07 3.07
CA LEU A 286 24.49 -38.26 2.52
C LEU A 286 25.62 -38.09 3.54
N THR A 287 26.85 -38.34 3.10
CA THR A 287 28.07 -38.13 3.90
C THR A 287 29.08 -37.29 3.12
N ASN A 288 30.07 -36.73 3.82
CA ASN A 288 31.14 -35.90 3.24
C ASN A 288 30.63 -34.75 2.35
N ALA A 289 29.44 -34.22 2.63
CA ALA A 289 28.85 -33.20 1.81
C ALA A 289 29.50 -31.83 2.07
N VAL A 290 29.95 -31.18 1.00
CA VAL A 290 30.68 -29.90 1.03
C VAL A 290 30.19 -29.04 -0.12
N MET A 291 29.98 -27.75 0.14
CA MET A 291 29.65 -26.75 -0.86
C MET A 291 30.83 -25.79 -1.05
N HIS A 292 31.26 -25.64 -2.30
CA HIS A 292 32.30 -24.71 -2.74
C HIS A 292 31.67 -23.53 -3.46
N PHE A 293 32.06 -22.30 -3.11
CA PHE A 293 31.46 -21.07 -3.64
C PHE A 293 32.43 -20.30 -4.55
N TYR A 294 31.88 -19.72 -5.63
CA TYR A 294 32.60 -19.04 -6.70
C TYR A 294 31.83 -17.79 -7.15
N ASN A 295 32.53 -16.78 -7.68
CA ASN A 295 31.86 -15.65 -8.35
C ASN A 295 31.63 -15.92 -9.84
N GLU A 296 32.37 -16.87 -10.40
CA GLU A 296 32.39 -17.20 -11.82
C GLU A 296 31.48 -18.42 -12.12
N PRO A 297 30.76 -18.42 -13.25
CA PRO A 297 29.88 -19.53 -13.63
C PRO A 297 30.66 -20.82 -13.97
N VAL A 298 29.93 -21.93 -14.07
CA VAL A 298 30.47 -23.19 -14.60
C VAL A 298 30.86 -23.00 -16.08
N GLY A 299 32.04 -23.50 -16.46
CA GLY A 299 32.58 -23.37 -17.82
C GLY A 299 33.60 -22.26 -18.03
N THR A 300 33.84 -21.41 -17.02
CA THR A 300 34.96 -20.45 -16.99
C THR A 300 36.03 -20.88 -15.98
N GLU A 301 37.18 -20.21 -15.96
CA GLU A 301 38.14 -20.35 -14.87
C GLU A 301 37.51 -19.83 -13.56
N ARG A 302 37.34 -20.71 -12.56
CA ARG A 302 36.65 -20.39 -11.30
C ARG A 302 37.64 -20.22 -10.16
N ILE A 303 37.46 -19.19 -9.34
CA ILE A 303 38.29 -18.94 -8.15
C ILE A 303 37.48 -19.28 -6.91
N LEU A 304 37.98 -20.26 -6.11
CA LEU A 304 37.32 -20.66 -4.87
C LEU A 304 37.33 -19.52 -3.85
N ARG A 305 36.14 -19.07 -3.43
CA ARG A 305 35.98 -17.97 -2.46
C ARG A 305 35.66 -18.45 -1.06
N ALA A 306 34.85 -19.50 -0.95
CA ALA A 306 34.47 -20.08 0.34
C ALA A 306 34.19 -21.57 0.20
N THR A 307 34.32 -22.29 1.32
CA THR A 307 33.91 -23.69 1.44
C THR A 307 33.10 -23.85 2.71
N GLN A 308 31.97 -24.55 2.61
CA GLN A 308 31.11 -24.83 3.76
C GLN A 308 30.76 -26.33 3.80
N PRO A 309 31.03 -27.03 4.92
CA PRO A 309 30.45 -28.35 5.15
C PRO A 309 28.93 -28.27 5.17
N MET A 310 28.27 -29.21 4.51
CA MET A 310 26.82 -29.28 4.41
C MET A 310 26.34 -30.53 5.13
N SER A 311 25.50 -30.35 6.14
CA SER A 311 24.77 -31.47 6.78
C SER A 311 23.38 -31.66 6.18
N LYS A 312 22.96 -30.76 5.28
CA LYS A 312 21.61 -30.72 4.72
C LYS A 312 21.58 -30.54 3.21
N THR A 313 20.60 -31.16 2.59
CA THR A 313 20.29 -31.11 1.15
C THR A 313 19.20 -30.10 0.80
N ALA A 314 18.51 -29.57 1.81
CA ALA A 314 17.71 -28.36 1.70
C ALA A 314 18.41 -27.21 2.43
N PHE A 315 18.66 -26.10 1.73
CA PHE A 315 19.38 -24.95 2.27
C PHE A 315 18.83 -23.62 1.73
N GLN A 316 18.90 -22.58 2.54
CA GLN A 316 18.54 -21.20 2.18
C GLN A 316 19.71 -20.27 2.48
N LEU A 317 20.22 -19.57 1.47
CA LEU A 317 21.39 -18.71 1.58
C LEU A 317 20.98 -17.24 1.80
N MET A 318 19.98 -17.01 2.65
CA MET A 318 19.44 -15.68 2.93
C MET A 318 20.47 -14.78 3.63
N ASP A 319 21.10 -15.33 4.67
CA ASP A 319 22.08 -14.63 5.52
C ASP A 319 23.51 -15.12 5.30
N PHE A 320 23.71 -16.04 4.36
CA PHE A 320 25.05 -16.49 4.00
C PHE A 320 25.89 -15.33 3.47
N ASN A 321 27.09 -15.20 4.02
CA ASN A 321 28.06 -14.20 3.63
C ASN A 321 29.46 -14.78 3.81
N ALA A 322 30.33 -14.52 2.85
CA ALA A 322 31.74 -14.87 2.93
C ALA A 322 32.59 -13.70 2.39
N PRO A 323 33.80 -13.49 2.92
CA PRO A 323 34.72 -12.49 2.39
C PRO A 323 34.91 -12.69 0.87
N GLU A 324 34.89 -11.60 0.10
CA GLU A 324 35.08 -11.57 -1.37
C GLU A 324 34.01 -12.27 -2.23
N LEU A 325 33.01 -12.92 -1.62
CA LEU A 325 31.88 -13.48 -2.37
C LEU A 325 30.88 -12.38 -2.73
N ASN A 326 30.48 -12.31 -4.00
CA ASN A 326 29.44 -11.39 -4.43
C ASN A 326 28.07 -11.90 -3.95
N ARG A 327 27.57 -11.35 -2.84
CA ARG A 327 26.27 -11.72 -2.22
C ARG A 327 25.07 -11.66 -3.17
N GLY A 328 25.14 -10.83 -4.21
CA GLY A 328 24.07 -10.67 -5.20
C GLY A 328 24.13 -11.68 -6.34
N LEU A 329 25.31 -12.12 -6.75
CA LEU A 329 25.48 -13.02 -7.91
C LEU A 329 26.72 -13.88 -7.70
N PHE A 330 26.48 -15.13 -7.34
CA PHE A 330 27.50 -16.16 -7.18
C PHE A 330 27.00 -17.53 -7.64
N TYR A 331 27.92 -18.48 -7.71
CA TYR A 331 27.68 -19.87 -8.06
C TYR A 331 28.29 -20.77 -6.98
N ALA A 332 27.77 -22.00 -6.85
CA ALA A 332 28.31 -22.97 -5.93
C ALA A 332 28.26 -24.39 -6.51
N THR A 333 29.19 -25.23 -6.10
CA THR A 333 29.17 -26.66 -6.38
C THR A 333 29.06 -27.40 -5.05
N LEU A 334 27.94 -28.09 -4.82
CA LEU A 334 27.78 -29.03 -3.72
C LEU A 334 28.20 -30.41 -4.18
N THR A 335 29.07 -31.10 -3.44
CA THR A 335 29.42 -32.51 -3.67
C THR A 335 29.20 -33.30 -2.40
N GLY A 336 28.75 -34.56 -2.50
CA GLY A 336 28.63 -35.47 -1.36
C GLY A 336 28.53 -36.94 -1.78
N ASP A 337 28.69 -37.83 -0.81
CA ASP A 337 28.62 -39.28 -0.97
C ASP A 337 27.22 -39.77 -0.56
N PHE A 338 26.45 -40.26 -1.53
CA PHE A 338 25.11 -40.78 -1.32
C PHE A 338 25.10 -42.31 -1.32
N THR A 339 24.57 -42.92 -0.26
CA THR A 339 24.48 -44.37 -0.12
C THR A 339 23.04 -44.78 0.16
N PRO A 340 22.29 -45.29 -0.84
CA PRO A 340 20.91 -45.71 -0.65
C PRO A 340 20.85 -46.95 0.24
N ASP A 341 19.78 -47.05 1.03
CA ASP A 341 19.50 -48.16 1.93
C ASP A 341 18.74 -49.31 1.27
N VAL A 342 18.11 -49.06 0.12
CA VAL A 342 17.33 -50.04 -0.64
C VAL A 342 17.71 -50.00 -2.12
N SER A 343 17.84 -51.18 -2.73
CA SER A 343 18.06 -51.31 -4.18
C SER A 343 16.76 -51.08 -4.93
N GLY A 344 16.80 -50.33 -6.02
CA GLY A 344 15.64 -50.08 -6.88
C GLY A 344 15.77 -48.79 -7.68
N VAL A 345 14.65 -48.37 -8.27
CA VAL A 345 14.57 -47.06 -8.94
C VAL A 345 14.33 -46.01 -7.86
N TRP A 346 15.20 -45.01 -7.79
CA TRP A 346 15.06 -43.86 -6.91
C TRP A 346 14.66 -42.64 -7.71
N ASP A 347 13.62 -41.94 -7.27
CA ASP A 347 13.22 -40.64 -7.79
C ASP A 347 13.98 -39.56 -7.01
N PHE A 348 14.62 -38.66 -7.73
CA PHE A 348 15.30 -37.46 -7.24
C PHE A 348 14.49 -36.23 -7.66
N GLY A 349 14.39 -35.27 -6.75
CA GLY A 349 13.67 -34.03 -6.97
C GLY A 349 14.51 -32.82 -6.58
N LEU A 350 14.66 -31.87 -7.49
CA LEU A 350 15.40 -30.63 -7.26
C LEU A 350 14.49 -29.41 -7.44
N THR A 351 14.38 -28.61 -6.38
CA THR A 351 13.68 -27.32 -6.38
C THR A 351 14.66 -26.21 -6.07
N VAL A 352 14.64 -25.10 -6.80
CA VAL A 352 15.59 -23.98 -6.59
C VAL A 352 14.92 -22.62 -6.55
N PHE A 353 15.50 -21.68 -5.81
CA PHE A 353 15.38 -20.25 -6.03
C PHE A 353 16.75 -19.73 -6.49
N GLY A 354 16.94 -19.61 -7.80
CA GLY A 354 18.24 -19.54 -8.45
C GLY A 354 18.27 -20.49 -9.64
N THR A 355 19.38 -21.16 -9.90
CA THR A 355 19.48 -22.23 -10.91
C THR A 355 20.13 -23.47 -10.30
N GLY A 356 19.78 -24.67 -10.77
CA GLY A 356 20.34 -25.92 -10.26
C GLY A 356 20.41 -27.04 -11.29
N LEU A 357 21.49 -27.82 -11.26
CA LEU A 357 21.63 -29.09 -11.98
C LEU A 357 22.06 -30.17 -10.99
N LEU A 358 21.41 -31.34 -11.01
CA LEU A 358 21.78 -32.50 -10.19
C LEU A 358 22.47 -33.57 -11.05
N TYR A 359 23.67 -33.95 -10.63
CA TYR A 359 24.42 -35.07 -11.18
C TYR A 359 24.57 -36.20 -10.15
N VAL A 360 24.48 -37.44 -10.61
CA VAL A 360 24.79 -38.65 -9.83
C VAL A 360 25.80 -39.48 -10.62
N ASP A 361 27.03 -39.62 -10.11
CA ASP A 361 28.19 -40.18 -10.83
C ASP A 361 28.42 -39.50 -12.20
N ASP A 362 28.40 -38.16 -12.19
CA ASP A 362 28.56 -37.29 -13.38
C ASP A 362 27.50 -37.46 -14.50
N GLU A 363 26.48 -38.29 -14.28
CA GLU A 363 25.29 -38.35 -15.11
C GLU A 363 24.27 -37.30 -14.64
N LEU A 364 23.78 -36.46 -15.55
CA LEU A 364 22.75 -35.47 -15.26
C LEU A 364 21.40 -36.17 -15.00
N VAL A 365 20.88 -36.05 -13.78
CA VAL A 365 19.61 -36.66 -13.38
C VAL A 365 18.46 -35.65 -13.39
N VAL A 366 18.70 -34.41 -12.92
CA VAL A 366 17.68 -33.33 -12.90
C VAL A 366 18.27 -32.04 -13.44
N ASP A 367 17.59 -31.42 -14.41
CA ASP A 367 17.88 -30.07 -14.90
C ASP A 367 16.80 -29.10 -14.42
N ASN A 368 17.18 -28.18 -13.54
CA ASN A 368 16.35 -27.07 -13.10
C ASN A 368 17.08 -25.73 -13.34
N THR A 369 17.74 -25.63 -14.50
CA THR A 369 18.47 -24.46 -14.99
C THR A 369 17.96 -24.02 -16.36
N THR A 370 17.81 -24.96 -17.29
CA THR A 370 17.50 -24.65 -18.70
C THR A 370 16.04 -24.21 -18.89
N HIS A 371 15.11 -24.92 -18.27
CA HIS A 371 13.69 -24.62 -18.28
C HIS A 371 13.16 -24.62 -16.85
N GLN A 372 12.76 -23.45 -16.37
CA GLN A 372 12.28 -23.29 -15.00
C GLN A 372 10.79 -22.98 -14.98
N THR A 373 10.03 -23.74 -14.20
CA THR A 373 8.60 -23.50 -13.95
C THR A 373 8.41 -22.91 -12.56
N ARG A 374 7.61 -21.85 -12.44
CA ARG A 374 7.35 -21.18 -11.15
C ARG A 374 6.57 -22.08 -10.19
N GLY A 375 7.05 -22.18 -8.95
CA GLY A 375 6.36 -22.91 -7.88
C GLY A 375 6.13 -22.06 -6.63
N THR A 376 5.73 -22.73 -5.54
CA THR A 376 5.43 -22.11 -4.24
C THR A 376 6.58 -22.19 -3.24
N ALA A 377 7.67 -22.90 -3.56
CA ALA A 377 8.81 -23.06 -2.67
C ALA A 377 9.50 -21.72 -2.35
N PHE A 378 10.20 -21.67 -1.22
CA PHE A 378 11.00 -20.52 -0.77
C PHE A 378 10.19 -19.20 -0.79
N PHE A 379 9.06 -19.18 -0.09
CA PHE A 379 8.15 -18.02 -0.01
C PHE A 379 7.58 -17.59 -1.38
N GLY A 380 7.26 -18.55 -2.26
CA GLY A 380 6.70 -18.30 -3.60
C GLY A 380 7.70 -17.75 -4.62
N LYS A 381 9.01 -17.89 -4.36
CA LYS A 381 10.11 -17.45 -5.23
C LYS A 381 10.78 -18.59 -6.00
N GLY A 382 10.68 -19.81 -5.49
CA GLY A 382 11.30 -20.97 -6.08
C GLY A 382 10.54 -21.52 -7.30
N THR A 383 11.15 -22.52 -7.91
CA THR A 383 10.54 -23.33 -8.95
C THR A 383 9.56 -24.34 -8.37
N VAL A 384 8.87 -25.08 -9.25
CA VAL A 384 8.33 -26.40 -8.90
C VAL A 384 9.50 -27.38 -8.68
N GLN A 385 9.20 -28.56 -8.12
CA GLN A 385 10.19 -29.63 -8.05
C GLN A 385 10.30 -30.31 -9.41
N GLU A 386 11.48 -30.27 -10.01
CA GLU A 386 11.80 -31.04 -11.21
C GLU A 386 12.28 -32.43 -10.79
N LEU A 387 11.84 -33.48 -11.49
CA LEU A 387 12.07 -34.88 -11.13
C LEU A 387 12.97 -35.58 -12.15
N GLY A 388 13.76 -36.55 -11.66
CA GLY A 388 14.51 -37.49 -12.47
C GLY A 388 14.80 -38.76 -11.69
N SER A 389 15.02 -39.88 -12.35
CA SER A 389 15.12 -41.18 -11.67
C SER A 389 16.38 -41.92 -12.05
N LYS A 390 16.93 -42.71 -11.12
CA LYS A 390 18.11 -43.56 -11.37
C LYS A 390 17.99 -44.88 -10.62
N THR A 391 18.39 -45.96 -11.27
CA THR A 391 18.47 -47.29 -10.63
C THR A 391 19.73 -47.36 -9.78
N LEU A 392 19.57 -47.65 -8.49
CA LEU A 392 20.66 -47.70 -7.52
C LEU A 392 20.63 -49.00 -6.73
N ASN A 393 21.79 -49.40 -6.21
CA ASN A 393 21.96 -50.60 -5.39
C ASN A 393 22.20 -50.21 -3.94
N ALA A 394 21.49 -50.86 -3.02
CA ALA A 394 21.67 -50.68 -1.58
C ALA A 394 23.14 -50.85 -1.17
N GLY A 395 23.65 -49.94 -0.34
CA GLY A 395 25.00 -49.97 0.20
C GLY A 395 26.12 -49.55 -0.77
N GLN A 396 25.82 -49.42 -2.08
CA GLN A 396 26.77 -48.84 -3.03
C GLN A 396 26.80 -47.31 -2.86
N THR A 397 27.99 -46.71 -2.82
CA THR A 397 28.14 -45.25 -2.69
C THR A 397 28.21 -44.60 -4.06
N TYR A 398 27.45 -43.52 -4.26
CA TYR A 398 27.37 -42.72 -5.48
C TYR A 398 27.77 -41.27 -5.19
N LYS A 399 28.43 -40.60 -6.13
CA LYS A 399 28.78 -39.18 -6.01
C LYS A 399 27.62 -38.30 -6.44
N ILE A 400 27.06 -37.54 -5.51
CA ILE A 400 26.11 -36.46 -5.82
C ILE A 400 26.87 -35.16 -6.05
N ARG A 401 26.53 -34.46 -7.13
CA ARG A 401 27.01 -33.10 -7.41
C ARG A 401 25.86 -32.19 -7.81
N ILE A 402 25.68 -31.07 -7.11
CA ILE A 402 24.75 -30.01 -7.50
C ILE A 402 25.56 -28.82 -8.00
N GLU A 403 25.35 -28.42 -9.25
CA GLU A 403 25.80 -27.11 -9.73
C GLU A 403 24.69 -26.09 -9.48
N TYR A 404 24.95 -25.12 -8.61
CA TYR A 404 23.98 -24.15 -8.12
C TYR A 404 24.36 -22.73 -8.54
N GLY A 405 23.36 -21.93 -8.89
CA GLY A 405 23.48 -20.49 -9.09
C GLY A 405 22.54 -19.75 -8.13
N SER A 406 23.05 -18.66 -7.54
CA SER A 406 22.29 -17.77 -6.65
C SER A 406 21.03 -17.17 -7.30
N ALA A 407 20.16 -16.51 -6.55
CA ALA A 407 18.85 -16.04 -7.04
C ALA A 407 18.91 -15.25 -8.36
N ASN A 408 19.94 -14.42 -8.56
CA ASN A 408 20.10 -13.59 -9.75
C ASN A 408 20.60 -14.33 -10.99
N THR A 409 20.93 -15.63 -10.91
CA THR A 409 21.24 -16.47 -12.07
C THR A 409 19.97 -16.94 -12.79
N SER A 410 18.84 -16.97 -12.08
CA SER A 410 17.57 -17.42 -12.65
C SER A 410 17.07 -16.45 -13.74
N PRO A 411 16.65 -16.96 -14.92
CA PRO A 411 15.95 -16.13 -15.91
C PRO A 411 14.55 -15.70 -15.46
N MET A 412 14.02 -16.27 -14.37
CA MET A 412 12.69 -15.96 -13.85
C MET A 412 12.68 -14.62 -13.10
N LYS A 413 11.88 -13.67 -13.58
CA LYS A 413 11.57 -12.44 -12.83
C LYS A 413 10.54 -12.75 -11.74
N ALA A 414 10.99 -13.20 -10.57
CA ALA A 414 10.10 -13.55 -9.48
C ALA A 414 9.64 -12.31 -8.68
N ILE A 415 8.35 -11.95 -8.78
CA ILE A 415 7.68 -10.99 -7.89
C ILE A 415 7.17 -11.75 -6.66
N GLY A 416 7.54 -11.31 -5.46
CA GLY A 416 7.27 -12.02 -4.19
C GLY A 416 7.82 -11.25 -2.99
N VAL A 417 7.37 -11.61 -1.79
CA VAL A 417 7.44 -10.80 -0.56
C VAL A 417 8.86 -10.57 -0.08
N VAL A 418 9.65 -11.64 0.04
CA VAL A 418 11.04 -11.63 0.51
C VAL A 418 11.95 -11.89 -0.68
N HIS A 419 12.98 -11.07 -0.88
CA HIS A 419 13.98 -11.27 -1.92
C HIS A 419 15.37 -11.31 -1.28
N PHE A 420 16.02 -12.45 -1.36
CA PHE A 420 17.36 -12.66 -0.83
C PHE A 420 18.27 -13.15 -1.96
N GLY A 421 19.38 -12.42 -2.17
CA GLY A 421 20.25 -12.60 -3.33
C GLY A 421 20.91 -13.97 -3.40
N GLY A 422 21.15 -14.62 -2.25
CA GLY A 422 21.82 -15.92 -2.22
C GLY A 422 20.98 -17.09 -2.74
N GLY A 423 19.65 -16.95 -2.78
CA GLY A 423 18.75 -18.00 -3.24
C GLY A 423 18.70 -19.23 -2.32
N ALA A 424 18.08 -20.31 -2.78
CA ALA A 424 17.88 -21.54 -2.02
C ALA A 424 17.78 -22.77 -2.92
N ALA A 425 17.98 -23.97 -2.36
CA ALA A 425 17.68 -25.21 -3.05
C ALA A 425 17.14 -26.27 -2.08
N HIS A 426 16.39 -27.21 -2.63
CA HIS A 426 15.86 -28.39 -1.95
C HIS A 426 16.08 -29.61 -2.84
N LEU A 427 17.03 -30.46 -2.44
CA LEU A 427 17.23 -31.78 -3.03
C LEU A 427 16.57 -32.83 -2.14
N GLY A 428 15.63 -33.58 -2.72
CA GLY A 428 15.02 -34.74 -2.09
C GLY A 428 15.11 -35.99 -2.96
N ALA A 429 14.96 -37.16 -2.35
CA ALA A 429 14.84 -38.41 -3.08
C ALA A 429 14.09 -39.48 -2.28
N CYS A 430 13.40 -40.38 -2.98
CA CYS A 430 12.80 -41.57 -2.38
C CYS A 430 12.79 -42.74 -3.35
N LEU A 431 12.58 -43.95 -2.82
CA LEU A 431 12.35 -45.13 -3.65
C LEU A 431 11.05 -44.94 -4.45
N HIS A 432 11.09 -45.25 -5.74
CA HIS A 432 9.91 -45.27 -6.59
C HIS A 432 9.06 -46.50 -6.25
N VAL A 433 7.83 -46.28 -5.79
CA VAL A 433 6.90 -47.36 -5.44
C VAL A 433 5.54 -47.10 -6.09
N ASP A 434 4.95 -48.14 -6.68
CA ASP A 434 3.60 -48.08 -7.23
C ASP A 434 2.58 -47.73 -6.13
N SER A 435 1.87 -46.61 -6.31
CA SER A 435 0.94 -46.11 -5.30
C SER A 435 -0.18 -47.10 -4.98
N ALA A 436 -0.62 -47.89 -5.96
CA ALA A 436 -1.65 -48.89 -5.74
C ALA A 436 -1.14 -50.07 -4.89
N GLU A 437 0.11 -50.50 -5.06
CA GLU A 437 0.75 -51.50 -4.20
C GLU A 437 0.93 -50.98 -2.77
N MET A 438 1.34 -49.72 -2.59
CA MET A 438 1.47 -49.13 -1.25
C MET A 438 0.13 -49.17 -0.48
N VAL A 439 -0.97 -48.81 -1.13
CA VAL A 439 -2.32 -48.89 -0.53
C VAL A 439 -2.70 -50.34 -0.24
N ARG A 440 -2.43 -51.30 -1.14
CA ARG A 440 -2.72 -52.73 -0.92
C ARG A 440 -1.99 -53.26 0.32
N SER A 441 -0.71 -52.94 0.49
CA SER A 441 0.07 -53.36 1.67
C SER A 441 -0.48 -52.76 2.96
N ALA A 442 -0.85 -51.47 2.95
CA ALA A 442 -1.47 -50.81 4.11
C ALA A 442 -2.83 -51.42 4.50
N VAL A 443 -3.68 -51.74 3.51
CA VAL A 443 -4.96 -52.43 3.73
C VAL A 443 -4.74 -53.82 4.32
N LYS A 444 -3.76 -54.57 3.80
CA LYS A 444 -3.41 -55.90 4.32
C LYS A 444 -2.95 -55.83 5.78
N ALA A 445 -2.04 -54.90 6.10
CA ALA A 445 -1.56 -54.70 7.47
C ALA A 445 -2.72 -54.34 8.43
N ALA A 446 -3.62 -53.44 8.01
CA ALA A 446 -4.79 -53.06 8.81
C ALA A 446 -5.78 -54.21 9.01
N ALA A 447 -5.95 -55.08 8.01
CA ALA A 447 -6.81 -56.26 8.11
C ALA A 447 -6.25 -57.30 9.10
N GLU A 448 -4.93 -57.52 9.10
CA GLU A 448 -4.26 -58.53 9.95
C GLU A 448 -4.07 -58.10 11.41
N ALA A 449 -3.96 -56.81 11.69
CA ALA A 449 -3.71 -56.30 13.04
C ALA A 449 -4.96 -56.30 13.95
N ASP A 450 -4.77 -56.32 15.27
CA ASP A 450 -5.86 -56.19 16.25
C ASP A 450 -6.45 -54.77 16.23
N TYR A 451 -5.58 -53.76 16.08
CA TYR A 451 -5.92 -52.34 15.94
C TYR A 451 -5.03 -51.67 14.89
N THR A 452 -5.51 -50.57 14.34
CA THR A 452 -4.77 -49.74 13.39
C THR A 452 -4.73 -48.29 13.85
N ILE A 453 -3.55 -47.69 13.88
CA ILE A 453 -3.37 -46.25 14.00
C ILE A 453 -2.97 -45.73 12.62
N LEU A 454 -3.84 -44.96 11.99
CA LEU A 454 -3.57 -44.31 10.70
C LEU A 454 -3.20 -42.84 10.96
N CYS A 455 -1.93 -42.49 10.84
CA CYS A 455 -1.41 -41.13 11.09
C CYS A 455 -0.99 -40.44 9.78
N THR A 456 -1.70 -39.38 9.43
CA THR A 456 -1.49 -38.60 8.20
C THR A 456 -1.93 -37.15 8.40
N GLY A 457 -2.02 -36.35 7.33
CA GLY A 457 -2.49 -34.97 7.37
C GLY A 457 -1.77 -34.07 6.37
N LEU A 458 -1.48 -32.85 6.80
CA LEU A 458 -0.67 -31.85 6.10
C LEU A 458 0.70 -31.72 6.77
N ASN A 459 1.56 -30.85 6.23
CA ASN A 459 2.87 -30.54 6.81
C ASN A 459 3.30 -29.11 6.45
N HIS A 460 4.52 -28.76 6.83
CA HIS A 460 5.13 -27.45 6.62
C HIS A 460 5.25 -26.98 5.15
N GLU A 461 5.08 -27.88 4.17
CA GLU A 461 5.11 -27.59 2.74
C GLU A 461 3.72 -27.24 2.18
N TRP A 462 2.66 -27.70 2.86
CA TRP A 462 1.28 -27.40 2.53
C TRP A 462 0.77 -26.17 3.30
N GLU A 463 1.13 -26.06 4.58
CA GLU A 463 0.80 -24.94 5.46
C GLU A 463 2.09 -24.17 5.77
N SER A 464 2.29 -23.05 5.07
CA SER A 464 3.56 -22.32 5.09
C SER A 464 3.38 -20.83 4.90
N GLU A 465 4.31 -20.06 5.45
CA GLU A 465 4.46 -18.65 5.12
C GLU A 465 4.73 -18.42 3.62
N GLY A 466 4.10 -17.40 3.05
CA GLY A 466 4.33 -16.92 1.69
C GLY A 466 3.30 -17.36 0.66
N PHE A 467 2.44 -18.34 0.97
CA PHE A 467 1.31 -18.72 0.13
C PHE A 467 0.16 -19.29 0.96
N ASP A 468 -1.07 -19.15 0.47
CA ASP A 468 -2.24 -19.78 1.06
C ASP A 468 -2.50 -21.14 0.40
N ARG A 469 -3.23 -22.04 1.09
CA ARG A 469 -3.71 -23.29 0.50
C ARG A 469 -4.74 -22.99 -0.59
N SER A 470 -4.72 -23.77 -1.68
CA SER A 470 -5.71 -23.65 -2.76
C SER A 470 -7.02 -24.37 -2.47
N HIS A 471 -6.99 -25.38 -1.59
CA HIS A 471 -8.13 -26.20 -1.19
C HIS A 471 -7.97 -26.68 0.25
N MET A 472 -9.05 -27.25 0.80
CA MET A 472 -9.08 -27.83 2.14
C MET A 472 -8.70 -29.33 2.13
N ASP A 473 -8.59 -29.94 0.95
CA ASP A 473 -8.36 -31.39 0.81
C ASP A 473 -7.01 -31.84 1.35
N LEU A 474 -6.94 -33.11 1.76
CA LEU A 474 -5.70 -33.77 2.12
C LEU A 474 -4.79 -33.97 0.88
N PRO A 475 -3.50 -34.27 1.08
CA PRO A 475 -2.59 -34.52 -0.04
C PRO A 475 -3.10 -35.66 -0.94
N PRO A 476 -2.77 -35.64 -2.25
CA PRO A 476 -3.26 -36.62 -3.20
C PRO A 476 -3.04 -38.08 -2.74
N GLY A 477 -4.07 -38.91 -2.87
CA GLY A 477 -4.03 -40.34 -2.49
C GLY A 477 -4.30 -40.65 -1.02
N ILE A 478 -4.19 -39.69 -0.11
CA ILE A 478 -4.44 -39.91 1.32
C ILE A 478 -5.90 -40.28 1.61
N ASP A 479 -6.87 -39.58 1.01
CA ASP A 479 -8.29 -39.91 1.21
C ASP A 479 -8.64 -41.31 0.70
N ALA A 480 -8.02 -41.74 -0.40
CA ALA A 480 -8.19 -43.09 -0.94
C ALA A 480 -7.62 -44.14 0.01
N LEU A 481 -6.40 -43.91 0.55
CA LEU A 481 -5.80 -44.77 1.57
C LEU A 481 -6.71 -44.93 2.79
N ILE A 482 -7.18 -43.81 3.37
CA ILE A 482 -8.03 -43.83 4.55
C ILE A 482 -9.32 -44.61 4.25
N THR A 483 -9.96 -44.33 3.11
CA THR A 483 -11.19 -45.01 2.69
C THR A 483 -10.98 -46.52 2.58
N SER A 484 -9.91 -46.96 1.89
CA SER A 484 -9.60 -48.38 1.71
C SER A 484 -9.25 -49.11 3.01
N VAL A 485 -8.56 -48.44 3.95
CA VAL A 485 -8.32 -49.01 5.28
C VAL A 485 -9.63 -49.14 6.07
N LEU A 486 -10.49 -48.12 6.03
CA LEU A 486 -11.79 -48.15 6.68
C LEU A 486 -12.75 -49.18 6.05
N ASP A 487 -12.59 -49.54 4.77
CA ASP A 487 -13.39 -50.60 4.12
C ASP A 487 -13.18 -51.96 4.78
N VAL A 488 -11.97 -52.23 5.30
CA VAL A 488 -11.62 -53.53 5.89
C VAL A 488 -11.52 -53.52 7.42
N ALA A 489 -11.28 -52.36 8.04
CA ALA A 489 -10.89 -52.28 9.45
C ALA A 489 -11.55 -51.11 10.23
N ALA A 490 -12.62 -50.47 9.75
CA ALA A 490 -13.21 -49.29 10.40
C ALA A 490 -13.51 -49.42 11.90
N ASN A 491 -13.89 -50.60 12.38
CA ASN A 491 -14.19 -50.85 13.80
C ASN A 491 -12.96 -50.93 14.71
N LYS A 492 -11.75 -51.00 14.14
CA LYS A 492 -10.48 -51.11 14.85
C LYS A 492 -9.43 -50.09 14.39
N THR A 493 -9.81 -49.14 13.54
CA THR A 493 -8.94 -48.05 13.07
C THR A 493 -9.20 -46.74 13.81
N VAL A 494 -8.14 -46.14 14.32
CA VAL A 494 -8.10 -44.77 14.83
C VAL A 494 -7.34 -43.91 13.82
N ILE A 495 -7.96 -42.79 13.41
CA ILE A 495 -7.33 -41.83 12.50
C ILE A 495 -6.73 -40.69 13.31
N VAL A 496 -5.46 -40.41 13.08
CA VAL A 496 -4.72 -39.29 13.65
C VAL A 496 -4.41 -38.31 12.53
N ASN A 497 -4.99 -37.12 12.60
CA ASN A 497 -4.75 -36.05 11.65
C ASN A 497 -3.79 -35.00 12.21
N GLN A 498 -2.68 -34.77 11.51
CA GLN A 498 -1.76 -33.67 11.77
C GLN A 498 -1.98 -32.56 10.74
N SER A 499 -2.67 -31.49 11.13
CA SER A 499 -2.81 -30.28 10.31
C SER A 499 -2.92 -29.08 11.23
N GLY A 500 -2.46 -27.91 10.80
CA GLY A 500 -2.61 -26.67 11.55
C GLY A 500 -4.00 -26.06 11.42
N THR A 501 -4.69 -26.33 10.31
CA THR A 501 -6.03 -25.83 10.01
C THR A 501 -6.97 -26.95 9.53
N PRO A 502 -8.29 -26.71 9.43
CA PRO A 502 -9.25 -27.71 8.99
C PRO A 502 -8.91 -28.36 7.63
N VAL A 503 -9.17 -29.65 7.49
CA VAL A 503 -9.05 -30.42 6.24
C VAL A 503 -10.37 -31.07 5.83
N THR A 504 -10.58 -31.32 4.55
CA THR A 504 -11.73 -32.10 4.06
C THR A 504 -11.62 -33.53 4.60
N MET A 505 -12.70 -34.08 5.16
CA MET A 505 -12.74 -35.45 5.70
C MET A 505 -13.96 -36.21 5.17
N PRO A 506 -13.96 -36.63 3.89
CA PRO A 506 -15.11 -37.28 3.27
C PRO A 506 -15.46 -38.64 3.90
N TRP A 507 -14.53 -39.24 4.65
CA TRP A 507 -14.61 -40.53 5.34
C TRP A 507 -14.98 -40.40 6.83
N ALA A 508 -15.22 -39.18 7.34
CA ALA A 508 -15.43 -38.93 8.77
C ALA A 508 -16.65 -39.63 9.36
N ASP A 509 -17.70 -39.87 8.56
CA ASP A 509 -18.90 -40.60 8.94
C ASP A 509 -18.60 -42.08 9.24
N ARG A 510 -17.73 -42.70 8.45
CA ARG A 510 -17.31 -44.09 8.54
C ARG A 510 -16.29 -44.36 9.66
N ALA A 511 -15.41 -43.40 9.93
CA ALA A 511 -14.40 -43.52 10.97
C ALA A 511 -15.01 -43.62 12.38
N ARG A 512 -14.49 -44.51 13.24
CA ARG A 512 -14.96 -44.66 14.64
C ARG A 512 -14.17 -43.82 15.63
N GLY A 513 -12.87 -43.64 15.40
CA GLY A 513 -11.99 -42.78 16.19
C GLY A 513 -11.29 -41.74 15.31
N ILE A 514 -11.39 -40.46 15.65
CA ILE A 514 -10.68 -39.35 14.98
C ILE A 514 -10.01 -38.47 16.03
N VAL A 515 -8.70 -38.32 15.92
CA VAL A 515 -7.85 -37.51 16.79
C VAL A 515 -7.20 -36.41 15.97
N GLN A 516 -7.38 -35.15 16.38
CA GLN A 516 -6.68 -34.01 15.83
C GLN A 516 -5.42 -33.75 16.66
N ALA A 517 -4.25 -33.93 16.04
CA ALA A 517 -2.96 -33.85 16.72
C ALA A 517 -2.17 -32.56 16.44
N TRP A 518 -2.61 -31.74 15.49
CA TRP A 518 -1.91 -30.52 15.08
C TRP A 518 -0.44 -30.79 14.70
N TYR A 519 0.42 -29.79 14.90
CA TYR A 519 1.86 -29.90 14.84
C TYR A 519 2.44 -29.78 16.25
N GLY A 520 2.70 -30.90 16.91
CA GLY A 520 2.97 -30.97 18.35
C GLY A 520 4.43 -30.82 18.78
N GLY A 521 5.31 -30.29 17.92
CA GLY A 521 6.74 -30.10 18.24
C GLY A 521 7.53 -31.39 18.45
N ASN A 522 8.67 -31.29 19.15
CA ASN A 522 9.65 -32.37 19.33
C ASN A 522 9.07 -33.67 19.90
N GLU A 523 8.05 -33.55 20.77
CA GLU A 523 7.44 -34.67 21.51
C GLU A 523 6.12 -35.15 20.88
N THR A 524 5.88 -34.82 19.61
CA THR A 524 4.66 -35.20 18.87
C THR A 524 4.31 -36.68 19.00
N GLY A 525 5.27 -37.58 18.78
CA GLY A 525 5.04 -39.02 18.84
C GLY A 525 4.54 -39.45 20.22
N HIS A 526 5.21 -39.01 21.29
CA HIS A 526 4.83 -39.33 22.66
C HIS A 526 3.49 -38.73 23.05
N GLY A 527 3.24 -37.46 22.73
CA GLY A 527 1.97 -36.81 23.08
C GLY A 527 0.77 -37.49 22.40
N ILE A 528 0.93 -37.93 21.16
CA ILE A 528 -0.09 -38.72 20.44
C ILE A 528 -0.28 -40.09 21.11
N ALA A 529 0.81 -40.80 21.39
CA ALA A 529 0.75 -42.12 22.04
C ALA A 529 0.08 -42.05 23.43
N ASP A 530 0.40 -41.04 24.24
CA ASP A 530 -0.18 -40.83 25.57
C ASP A 530 -1.70 -40.71 25.53
N VAL A 531 -2.22 -39.97 24.53
CA VAL A 531 -3.66 -39.86 24.34
C VAL A 531 -4.24 -41.16 23.83
N ILE A 532 -3.64 -41.78 22.81
CA ILE A 532 -4.17 -43.01 22.20
C ILE A 532 -4.27 -44.15 23.21
N PHE A 533 -3.28 -44.33 24.08
CA PHE A 533 -3.24 -45.40 25.07
C PHE A 533 -3.83 -45.01 26.44
N GLY A 534 -4.33 -43.79 26.58
CA GLY A 534 -5.05 -43.34 27.77
C GLY A 534 -4.17 -42.98 28.97
N ASP A 535 -2.86 -42.80 28.77
CA ASP A 535 -1.98 -42.21 29.79
C ASP A 535 -2.36 -40.75 30.07
N VAL A 536 -2.86 -40.07 29.05
CA VAL A 536 -3.48 -38.74 29.16
C VAL A 536 -4.92 -38.80 28.64
N ASN A 537 -5.87 -38.37 29.48
CA ASN A 537 -7.25 -38.16 29.05
C ASN A 537 -7.35 -36.88 28.20
N PRO A 538 -7.77 -36.95 26.93
CA PRO A 538 -7.81 -35.78 26.05
C PRO A 538 -8.75 -34.72 26.59
N SER A 539 -8.29 -33.47 26.55
CA SER A 539 -9.05 -32.32 27.06
C SER A 539 -8.86 -31.06 26.23
N GLY A 540 -8.17 -31.15 25.08
CA GLY A 540 -8.10 -30.08 24.10
C GLY A 540 -9.47 -29.80 23.48
N LYS A 541 -9.70 -28.55 23.08
CA LYS A 541 -10.92 -28.10 22.40
C LYS A 541 -10.54 -27.37 21.12
N LEU A 542 -11.35 -27.52 20.06
CA LEU A 542 -11.11 -26.87 18.78
C LEU A 542 -11.12 -25.34 18.92
N PRO A 543 -10.03 -24.64 18.54
CA PRO A 543 -10.02 -23.18 18.45
C PRO A 543 -10.58 -22.67 17.11
N LEU A 544 -10.94 -23.58 16.20
CA LEU A 544 -11.43 -23.31 14.83
C LEU A 544 -12.69 -24.13 14.55
N SER A 545 -13.63 -23.56 13.82
CA SER A 545 -14.76 -24.28 13.25
C SER A 545 -14.29 -25.14 12.07
N TRP A 546 -14.78 -26.38 11.99
CA TRP A 546 -14.41 -27.32 10.94
C TRP A 546 -15.53 -27.44 9.91
N PRO A 547 -15.50 -26.69 8.80
CA PRO A 547 -16.58 -26.73 7.81
C PRO A 547 -16.66 -28.09 7.12
N VAL A 548 -17.88 -28.46 6.70
CA VAL A 548 -18.12 -29.69 5.90
C VAL A 548 -17.49 -29.58 4.51
N ASP A 549 -17.58 -28.40 3.89
CA ASP A 549 -17.02 -28.09 2.57
C ASP A 549 -16.38 -26.70 2.66
N VAL A 550 -15.26 -26.50 1.99
CA VAL A 550 -14.59 -25.19 1.93
C VAL A 550 -15.53 -24.09 1.47
N LYS A 551 -16.49 -24.35 0.57
CA LYS A 551 -17.49 -23.38 0.08
C LYS A 551 -18.40 -22.83 1.17
N HIS A 552 -18.51 -23.53 2.29
CA HIS A 552 -19.36 -23.11 3.41
C HIS A 552 -18.69 -22.06 4.28
N ASN A 553 -17.39 -21.83 4.11
CA ASN A 553 -16.65 -20.87 4.92
C ASN A 553 -17.05 -19.42 4.58
N PRO A 554 -17.10 -18.50 5.57
CA PRO A 554 -17.57 -17.13 5.37
C PRO A 554 -16.71 -16.32 4.38
N ALA A 555 -15.42 -16.63 4.28
CA ALA A 555 -14.49 -15.92 3.42
C ALA A 555 -14.40 -16.52 2.00
N TYR A 556 -15.14 -17.59 1.65
CA TYR A 556 -14.94 -18.35 0.42
C TYR A 556 -14.88 -17.49 -0.85
N LEU A 557 -15.78 -16.51 -0.99
CA LEU A 557 -15.84 -15.61 -2.15
C LEU A 557 -14.80 -14.49 -2.11
N ASN A 558 -14.23 -14.21 -0.93
CA ASN A 558 -13.38 -13.05 -0.69
C ASN A 558 -12.05 -13.45 0.00
N TYR A 559 -11.46 -14.56 -0.43
CA TYR A 559 -10.19 -15.08 0.09
C TYR A 559 -9.09 -15.11 -0.99
N ALA A 560 -8.91 -13.97 -1.65
CA ALA A 560 -7.82 -13.71 -2.58
C ALA A 560 -7.65 -12.19 -2.76
N SER A 561 -6.43 -11.74 -3.09
CA SER A 561 -6.21 -10.38 -3.58
C SER A 561 -6.71 -10.25 -5.01
N VAL A 562 -7.71 -9.40 -5.25
CA VAL A 562 -8.26 -9.11 -6.59
C VAL A 562 -8.17 -7.62 -6.85
N GLY A 563 -7.39 -7.23 -7.86
CA GLY A 563 -7.12 -5.82 -8.14
C GLY A 563 -6.35 -5.12 -7.00
N GLY A 564 -5.53 -5.87 -6.25
CA GLY A 564 -4.73 -5.35 -5.13
C GLY A 564 -5.52 -5.13 -3.82
N ARG A 565 -6.73 -5.69 -3.70
CA ARG A 565 -7.57 -5.59 -2.51
C ARG A 565 -8.23 -6.91 -2.15
N VAL A 566 -8.68 -7.03 -0.90
CA VAL A 566 -9.56 -8.10 -0.42
C VAL A 566 -10.66 -7.47 0.44
N LEU A 567 -11.89 -7.95 0.29
CA LEU A 567 -13.04 -7.48 1.07
C LEU A 567 -13.32 -8.46 2.21
N TYR A 568 -13.36 -7.98 3.45
CA TYR A 568 -13.82 -8.79 4.58
C TYR A 568 -15.34 -8.70 4.67
N GLY A 569 -15.99 -9.28 3.65
CA GLY A 569 -17.43 -9.16 3.42
C GLY A 569 -18.29 -9.93 4.43
N GLU A 570 -17.68 -10.80 5.22
CA GLU A 570 -18.32 -11.48 6.34
C GLU A 570 -18.50 -10.59 7.59
N ASP A 571 -17.84 -9.43 7.64
CA ASP A 571 -17.89 -8.50 8.76
C ASP A 571 -17.57 -9.21 10.12
N VAL A 572 -18.32 -8.96 11.19
CA VAL A 572 -18.18 -9.63 12.49
C VAL A 572 -18.53 -11.13 12.48
N TYR A 573 -19.09 -11.65 11.40
CA TYR A 573 -19.50 -13.06 11.30
C TYR A 573 -18.33 -13.92 10.81
N VAL A 574 -17.33 -14.09 11.68
CA VAL A 574 -16.16 -14.96 11.45
C VAL A 574 -16.27 -16.24 12.28
N GLY A 575 -15.92 -17.39 11.68
CA GLY A 575 -15.93 -18.67 12.38
C GLY A 575 -17.33 -19.10 12.82
N TYR A 576 -17.46 -19.65 14.03
CA TYR A 576 -18.76 -20.10 14.58
C TYR A 576 -19.83 -19.00 14.59
N ARG A 577 -19.44 -17.72 14.70
CA ARG A 577 -20.37 -16.58 14.61
C ARG A 577 -21.15 -16.60 13.29
N TYR A 578 -20.50 -16.99 12.19
CA TYR A 578 -21.13 -17.16 10.89
C TYR A 578 -22.02 -18.39 10.85
N TYR A 579 -21.44 -19.56 11.10
CA TYR A 579 -22.14 -20.84 10.92
C TYR A 579 -23.44 -20.90 11.73
N GLU A 580 -23.41 -20.42 12.98
CA GLU A 580 -24.59 -20.36 13.81
C GLU A 580 -25.62 -19.33 13.34
N LYS A 581 -25.17 -18.16 12.86
CA LYS A 581 -26.06 -17.10 12.40
C LYS A 581 -26.86 -17.52 11.16
N VAL A 582 -26.22 -18.27 10.25
CA VAL A 582 -26.85 -18.76 9.02
C VAL A 582 -27.48 -20.15 9.18
N GLY A 583 -27.39 -20.78 10.36
CA GLY A 583 -27.88 -22.14 10.59
C GLY A 583 -27.15 -23.20 9.74
N ARG A 584 -25.85 -23.02 9.48
CA ARG A 584 -25.04 -23.93 8.66
C ARG A 584 -24.34 -24.95 9.54
N GLU A 585 -24.50 -26.22 9.17
CA GLU A 585 -23.79 -27.32 9.82
C GLU A 585 -22.29 -27.30 9.52
N VAL A 586 -21.52 -27.73 10.51
CA VAL A 586 -20.06 -27.91 10.48
C VAL A 586 -19.76 -29.35 10.87
N LEU A 587 -18.66 -29.90 10.37
CA LEU A 587 -18.24 -31.25 10.72
C LEU A 587 -17.90 -31.35 12.21
N PHE A 588 -17.18 -30.36 12.72
CA PHE A 588 -16.89 -30.19 14.14
C PHE A 588 -16.98 -28.70 14.51
N PRO A 589 -17.75 -28.31 15.53
CA PRO A 589 -17.94 -26.90 15.88
C PRO A 589 -16.78 -26.34 16.71
N PHE A 590 -16.66 -25.01 16.73
CA PHE A 590 -15.76 -24.31 17.65
C PHE A 590 -15.97 -24.77 19.10
N GLY A 591 -14.87 -24.97 19.83
CA GLY A 591 -14.86 -25.43 21.19
C GLY A 591 -15.20 -26.93 21.36
N HIS A 592 -15.34 -27.71 20.29
CA HIS A 592 -15.58 -29.15 20.34
C HIS A 592 -14.34 -29.93 20.80
N GLY A 593 -14.54 -31.02 21.53
CA GLY A 593 -13.49 -31.95 21.96
C GLY A 593 -14.01 -32.91 23.02
N LEU A 594 -13.85 -34.20 22.77
CA LEU A 594 -14.30 -35.29 23.63
C LEU A 594 -13.26 -35.61 24.71
N SER A 595 -13.66 -36.44 25.67
CA SER A 595 -12.83 -36.95 26.77
C SER A 595 -13.17 -38.42 27.01
N TYR A 596 -12.28 -39.18 27.64
CA TYR A 596 -12.53 -40.57 28.08
C TYR A 596 -13.44 -40.67 29.31
N THR A 597 -13.78 -39.53 29.92
CA THR A 597 -14.80 -39.44 30.97
C THR A 597 -15.93 -38.50 30.57
N THR A 598 -17.05 -38.60 31.29
CA THR A 598 -18.25 -37.77 31.08
C THR A 598 -18.41 -36.75 32.20
N PHE A 599 -19.06 -35.63 31.89
CA PHE A 599 -19.30 -34.55 32.84
C PHE A 599 -20.76 -34.12 32.81
N THR A 600 -21.28 -33.74 33.98
CA THR A 600 -22.58 -33.07 34.12
C THR A 600 -22.37 -31.66 34.65
N VAL A 601 -23.19 -30.72 34.20
CA VAL A 601 -23.14 -29.30 34.59
C VAL A 601 -24.53 -28.90 35.08
N SER A 602 -24.62 -28.13 36.16
CA SER A 602 -25.91 -27.60 36.64
C SER A 602 -26.56 -26.69 35.58
N PRO A 603 -27.87 -26.79 35.34
CA PRO A 603 -28.54 -26.05 34.27
C PRO A 603 -28.64 -24.54 34.54
N ASP A 604 -28.59 -24.13 35.81
CA ASP A 604 -28.69 -22.73 36.22
C ASP A 604 -27.31 -22.11 36.41
N VAL A 605 -27.14 -20.89 35.89
CA VAL A 605 -25.95 -20.06 36.10
C VAL A 605 -26.19 -19.10 37.26
N VAL A 606 -25.32 -19.15 38.28
CA VAL A 606 -25.36 -18.22 39.41
C VAL A 606 -24.36 -17.09 39.14
N PHE A 607 -24.80 -15.84 39.24
CA PHE A 607 -23.92 -14.67 39.09
C PHE A 607 -23.54 -14.09 40.45
N SER A 608 -22.31 -13.56 40.55
CA SER A 608 -21.89 -12.77 41.71
C SER A 608 -22.73 -11.49 41.90
N GLN A 609 -23.30 -10.97 40.81
CA GLN A 609 -24.17 -9.80 40.78
C GLN A 609 -25.07 -9.84 39.54
N GLU A 610 -26.31 -9.33 39.65
CA GLU A 610 -27.28 -9.35 38.54
C GLU A 610 -27.04 -8.25 37.49
N VAL A 611 -26.38 -7.16 37.88
CA VAL A 611 -26.13 -6.00 37.01
C VAL A 611 -24.71 -6.05 36.47
N PHE A 612 -24.55 -5.97 35.16
CA PHE A 612 -23.24 -5.91 34.53
C PHE A 612 -22.57 -4.55 34.80
N ARG A 613 -21.33 -4.59 35.32
CA ARG A 613 -20.49 -3.42 35.55
C ARG A 613 -19.10 -3.71 34.97
N PRO A 614 -18.62 -2.96 33.96
CA PRO A 614 -17.31 -3.22 33.34
C PRO A 614 -16.12 -3.14 34.30
N GLU A 615 -16.16 -2.24 35.28
CA GLU A 615 -15.10 -2.10 36.30
C GLU A 615 -15.03 -3.30 37.25
N GLU A 616 -16.14 -4.00 37.42
CA GLU A 616 -16.25 -5.20 38.25
C GLU A 616 -17.16 -6.20 37.54
N PRO A 617 -16.66 -6.88 36.49
CA PRO A 617 -17.47 -7.79 35.69
C PRO A 617 -18.01 -8.95 36.54
N PRO A 618 -19.26 -9.36 36.36
CA PRO A 618 -19.83 -10.50 37.09
C PRO A 618 -19.02 -11.78 36.87
N THR A 619 -18.97 -12.62 37.90
CA THR A 619 -18.47 -13.99 37.77
C THR A 619 -19.66 -14.93 37.66
N ALA A 620 -19.70 -15.71 36.58
CA ALA A 620 -20.66 -16.77 36.37
C ALA A 620 -20.17 -18.05 37.05
N ALA A 621 -21.04 -18.74 37.78
CA ALA A 621 -20.72 -19.95 38.51
C ALA A 621 -21.70 -21.08 38.17
N VAL A 622 -21.16 -22.27 37.93
CA VAL A 622 -21.93 -23.51 37.73
C VAL A 622 -21.27 -24.65 38.48
N LYS A 623 -22.07 -25.63 38.90
CA LYS A 623 -21.53 -26.89 39.43
C LYS A 623 -21.19 -27.81 38.28
N ILE A 624 -20.03 -28.44 38.35
CA ILE A 624 -19.57 -29.46 37.39
C ILE A 624 -19.15 -30.71 38.14
N LYS A 625 -19.60 -31.87 37.66
CA LYS A 625 -19.26 -33.17 38.22
C LYS A 625 -18.72 -34.10 37.15
N ASN A 626 -17.63 -34.79 37.45
CA ASN A 626 -17.15 -35.91 36.63
C ASN A 626 -17.97 -37.16 36.96
N THR A 627 -18.75 -37.64 35.99
CA THR A 627 -19.67 -38.77 36.12
C THR A 627 -19.12 -40.08 35.55
N GLY A 628 -17.94 -40.05 34.93
CA GLY A 628 -17.31 -41.26 34.40
C GLY A 628 -16.35 -41.91 35.40
N LYS A 629 -15.51 -42.81 34.86
CA LYS A 629 -14.67 -43.73 35.66
C LYS A 629 -13.21 -43.29 35.78
N VAL A 630 -12.79 -42.32 34.97
CA VAL A 630 -11.40 -41.86 34.92
C VAL A 630 -11.32 -40.36 35.20
N ALA A 631 -10.20 -39.91 35.75
CA ALA A 631 -9.94 -38.49 35.95
C ALA A 631 -9.91 -37.79 34.59
N GLY A 632 -10.36 -36.54 34.54
CA GLY A 632 -10.39 -35.78 33.29
C GLY A 632 -10.59 -34.30 33.52
N ALA A 633 -10.12 -33.50 32.57
CA ALA A 633 -10.34 -32.06 32.57
C ALA A 633 -11.43 -31.67 31.57
N GLN A 634 -12.31 -30.75 31.97
CA GLN A 634 -13.33 -30.16 31.11
C GLN A 634 -13.09 -28.66 30.96
N VAL A 635 -13.34 -28.14 29.76
CA VAL A 635 -13.34 -26.70 29.49
C VAL A 635 -14.78 -26.23 29.45
N LEU A 636 -15.16 -25.36 30.39
CA LEU A 636 -16.43 -24.65 30.36
C LEU A 636 -16.24 -23.34 29.63
N GLN A 637 -17.11 -23.09 28.66
CA GLN A 637 -17.07 -21.94 27.75
C GLN A 637 -18.29 -21.07 28.01
N LEU A 638 -18.06 -19.80 28.34
CA LEU A 638 -19.08 -18.81 28.64
C LEU A 638 -19.32 -17.92 27.42
N TYR A 639 -20.49 -18.09 26.82
CA TYR A 639 -20.96 -17.28 25.69
C TYR A 639 -22.00 -16.28 26.15
N ILE A 640 -22.02 -15.09 25.54
CA ILE A 640 -23.01 -14.04 25.81
C ILE A 640 -23.87 -13.84 24.58
N SER A 641 -25.19 -13.76 24.79
CA SER A 641 -26.17 -13.46 23.76
C SER A 641 -26.99 -12.22 24.11
N ALA A 642 -27.31 -11.43 23.10
CA ALA A 642 -28.11 -10.21 23.20
C ALA A 642 -29.36 -10.33 22.31
N PRO A 643 -30.36 -11.15 22.68
CA PRO A 643 -31.47 -11.53 21.80
C PRO A 643 -32.38 -10.36 21.39
N HIS A 644 -32.41 -9.29 22.18
CA HIS A 644 -33.25 -8.11 21.97
C HIS A 644 -32.46 -6.86 21.56
N SER A 645 -31.20 -7.03 21.16
CA SER A 645 -30.36 -5.93 20.66
C SER A 645 -30.96 -5.36 19.36
N PRO A 646 -31.19 -4.04 19.24
CA PRO A 646 -31.62 -3.40 17.99
C PRO A 646 -30.54 -3.49 16.90
N THR A 647 -29.27 -3.58 17.31
CA THR A 647 -28.15 -3.81 16.40
C THR A 647 -28.00 -5.31 16.13
N PRO A 648 -27.91 -5.76 14.86
CA PRO A 648 -27.62 -7.16 14.56
C PRO A 648 -26.27 -7.61 15.13
N ARG A 649 -26.28 -8.72 15.89
CA ARG A 649 -25.09 -9.35 16.48
C ARG A 649 -24.99 -10.83 16.09
N PRO A 650 -23.82 -11.47 16.27
CA PRO A 650 -23.73 -12.92 16.31
C PRO A 650 -24.74 -13.53 17.28
N THR A 651 -25.13 -14.79 17.05
CA THR A 651 -26.09 -15.49 17.93
C THR A 651 -25.62 -15.50 19.38
N LYS A 652 -24.32 -15.71 19.58
CA LYS A 652 -23.62 -15.62 20.86
C LYS A 652 -22.12 -15.46 20.64
N GLU A 653 -21.42 -14.98 21.66
CA GLU A 653 -19.99 -14.66 21.58
C GLU A 653 -19.23 -15.11 22.84
N LEU A 654 -18.06 -15.72 22.67
CA LEU A 654 -17.24 -16.19 23.79
C LEU A 654 -16.64 -15.00 24.56
N HIS A 655 -16.88 -14.95 25.88
CA HIS A 655 -16.36 -13.90 26.76
C HIS A 655 -15.79 -14.42 28.08
N GLY A 656 -15.55 -15.73 28.16
CA GLY A 656 -14.82 -16.35 29.25
C GLY A 656 -14.74 -17.86 29.07
N PHE A 657 -13.74 -18.47 29.69
CA PHE A 657 -13.64 -19.92 29.77
C PHE A 657 -12.82 -20.32 31.01
N THR A 658 -13.01 -21.56 31.47
CA THR A 658 -12.18 -22.13 32.54
C THR A 658 -11.99 -23.61 32.31
N LYS A 659 -10.81 -24.14 32.65
CA LYS A 659 -10.49 -25.57 32.57
C LYS A 659 -10.45 -26.15 33.98
N VAL A 660 -11.25 -27.17 34.24
CA VAL A 660 -11.39 -27.80 35.56
C VAL A 660 -11.01 -29.28 35.47
N LEU A 661 -9.99 -29.68 36.21
CA LEU A 661 -9.63 -31.08 36.40
C LEU A 661 -10.45 -31.67 37.56
N LEU A 662 -11.05 -32.84 37.33
CA LEU A 662 -11.88 -33.54 38.29
C LEU A 662 -11.54 -35.03 38.36
N GLN A 663 -11.44 -35.56 39.57
CA GLN A 663 -11.39 -36.99 39.84
C GLN A 663 -12.75 -37.65 39.57
N PRO A 664 -12.83 -38.98 39.33
CA PRO A 664 -14.09 -39.68 39.17
C PRO A 664 -15.06 -39.43 40.34
N GLY A 665 -16.29 -39.01 40.03
CA GLY A 665 -17.31 -38.69 41.03
C GLY A 665 -17.17 -37.34 41.73
N GLU A 666 -16.05 -36.62 41.53
CA GLU A 666 -15.81 -35.31 42.13
C GLU A 666 -16.71 -34.24 41.52
N GLU A 667 -17.28 -33.39 42.38
CA GLU A 667 -18.08 -32.21 42.01
C GLU A 667 -17.39 -30.94 42.55
N ARG A 668 -17.32 -29.90 41.71
CA ARG A 668 -16.80 -28.59 42.09
C ARG A 668 -17.68 -27.47 41.54
N VAL A 669 -17.59 -26.31 42.18
CA VAL A 669 -18.12 -25.05 41.62
C VAL A 669 -17.03 -24.47 40.71
N ALA A 670 -17.36 -24.30 39.43
CA ALA A 670 -16.50 -23.66 38.47
C ALA A 670 -16.88 -22.19 38.33
N HIS A 671 -15.91 -21.30 38.51
CA HIS A 671 -16.08 -19.86 38.37
C HIS A 671 -15.49 -19.40 37.04
N ILE A 672 -16.28 -18.63 36.27
CA ILE A 672 -15.88 -18.05 34.99
C ILE A 672 -16.09 -16.55 35.08
N ARG A 673 -14.98 -15.80 35.10
CA ARG A 673 -15.02 -14.34 35.08
C ARG A 673 -15.44 -13.89 33.68
N MET A 674 -16.45 -13.02 33.61
CA MET A 674 -16.85 -12.38 32.36
C MET A 674 -15.83 -11.32 31.94
N ASP A 675 -15.54 -11.22 30.64
CA ASP A 675 -14.73 -10.12 30.11
C ASP A 675 -15.43 -8.76 30.31
N LYS A 676 -14.64 -7.70 30.54
CA LYS A 676 -15.19 -6.34 30.77
C LYS A 676 -15.97 -5.77 29.59
N TYR A 677 -15.76 -6.30 28.38
CA TYR A 677 -16.48 -5.91 27.17
C TYR A 677 -17.53 -6.93 26.73
N ALA A 678 -17.95 -7.84 27.63
CA ALA A 678 -18.89 -8.92 27.35
C ALA A 678 -20.26 -8.51 26.77
N THR A 679 -20.62 -7.23 26.89
CA THR A 679 -21.90 -6.70 26.38
C THR A 679 -21.72 -5.66 25.28
N ASN A 680 -20.46 -5.33 24.96
CA ASN A 680 -20.11 -4.25 24.05
C ASN A 680 -20.11 -4.72 22.59
N PHE A 681 -20.54 -3.84 21.70
CA PHE A 681 -20.26 -3.90 20.27
C PHE A 681 -19.70 -2.54 19.83
N TRP A 682 -19.10 -2.46 18.66
CA TRP A 682 -18.60 -1.21 18.09
C TRP A 682 -19.70 -0.54 17.27
N ASP A 683 -20.15 0.64 17.73
CA ASP A 683 -21.11 1.47 17.01
C ASP A 683 -20.34 2.34 16.00
N GLU A 684 -20.49 2.05 14.71
CA GLU A 684 -19.72 2.73 13.65
C GLU A 684 -20.15 4.18 13.42
N ILE A 685 -21.42 4.51 13.72
CA ILE A 685 -21.94 5.87 13.57
C ILE A 685 -21.32 6.77 14.63
N GLU A 686 -21.29 6.29 15.87
CA GLU A 686 -20.74 7.02 17.01
C GLU A 686 -19.21 6.86 17.13
N GLY A 687 -18.61 5.90 16.41
CA GLY A 687 -17.17 5.63 16.44
C GLY A 687 -16.65 5.18 17.81
N MET A 688 -17.46 4.41 18.56
CA MET A 688 -17.11 4.00 19.92
C MET A 688 -17.73 2.67 20.36
N TRP A 689 -17.25 2.12 21.47
CA TRP A 689 -17.83 0.93 22.08
C TRP A 689 -19.15 1.26 22.78
N LYS A 690 -20.19 0.47 22.52
CA LYS A 690 -21.52 0.64 23.08
C LYS A 690 -22.01 -0.63 23.74
N SER A 691 -22.48 -0.52 24.97
CA SER A 691 -23.18 -1.56 25.73
C SER A 691 -24.63 -1.10 25.91
N GLU A 692 -25.57 -1.82 25.31
CA GLU A 692 -26.98 -1.44 25.27
C GLU A 692 -27.69 -1.84 26.56
N GLU A 693 -28.63 -1.01 26.99
CA GLU A 693 -29.56 -1.37 28.07
C GLU A 693 -30.38 -2.60 27.66
N GLY A 694 -30.55 -3.55 28.57
CA GLY A 694 -31.39 -4.71 28.32
C GLY A 694 -31.01 -5.94 29.12
N ILE A 695 -31.70 -7.03 28.81
CA ILE A 695 -31.45 -8.36 29.37
C ILE A 695 -30.55 -9.12 28.41
N TYR A 696 -29.46 -9.66 28.94
CA TYR A 696 -28.51 -10.49 28.23
C TYR A 696 -28.58 -11.92 28.76
N GLU A 697 -28.24 -12.88 27.92
CA GLU A 697 -28.16 -14.28 28.29
C GLU A 697 -26.70 -14.70 28.41
N ALA A 698 -26.36 -15.40 29.50
CA ALA A 698 -25.11 -16.09 29.66
C ALA A 698 -25.34 -17.59 29.45
N LEU A 699 -24.64 -18.14 28.47
CA LEU A 699 -24.79 -19.52 28.00
C LEU A 699 -23.48 -20.26 28.29
N ILE A 700 -23.50 -21.24 29.18
CA ILE A 700 -22.32 -22.05 29.50
C ILE A 700 -22.44 -23.40 28.84
N GLY A 701 -21.42 -23.76 28.06
CA GLY A 701 -21.35 -25.02 27.34
C GLY A 701 -19.97 -25.66 27.39
N THR A 702 -19.85 -26.84 26.81
CA THR A 702 -18.55 -27.53 26.61
C THR A 702 -18.07 -27.47 25.16
N SER A 703 -18.87 -26.86 24.28
CA SER A 703 -18.58 -26.43 22.90
C SER A 703 -19.59 -25.35 22.51
N SER A 704 -19.38 -24.65 21.39
CA SER A 704 -20.34 -23.64 20.89
C SER A 704 -21.74 -24.21 20.58
N GLN A 705 -21.84 -25.49 20.22
CA GLN A 705 -23.11 -26.17 19.95
C GLN A 705 -23.67 -26.97 21.15
N ASN A 706 -22.86 -27.25 22.19
CA ASN A 706 -23.30 -27.99 23.37
C ASN A 706 -23.44 -27.06 24.59
N ILE A 707 -24.54 -26.31 24.64
CA ILE A 707 -24.90 -25.43 25.76
C ILE A 707 -25.66 -26.22 26.83
N LEU A 708 -25.17 -26.18 28.07
CA LEU A 708 -25.66 -27.00 29.17
C LEU A 708 -26.31 -26.18 30.29
N ALA A 709 -25.92 -24.91 30.43
CA ALA A 709 -26.47 -24.03 31.45
C ALA A 709 -26.81 -22.66 30.86
N LYS A 710 -27.85 -22.04 31.41
CA LYS A 710 -28.31 -20.72 31.00
C LYS A 710 -28.62 -19.87 32.23
N GLY A 711 -28.28 -18.59 32.15
CA GLY A 711 -28.71 -17.58 33.10
C GLY A 711 -28.90 -16.24 32.41
N THR A 712 -29.55 -15.31 33.09
CA THR A 712 -29.79 -13.96 32.58
C THR A 712 -29.19 -12.93 33.52
N PHE A 713 -28.64 -11.87 32.97
CA PHE A 713 -28.17 -10.70 33.71
C PHE A 713 -28.60 -9.43 32.96
N ARG A 714 -28.59 -8.29 33.64
CA ARG A 714 -29.06 -7.02 33.05
C ARG A 714 -27.95 -6.00 32.90
N VAL A 715 -28.03 -5.23 31.83
CA VAL A 715 -27.37 -3.92 31.69
C VAL A 715 -28.44 -2.89 32.01
N ASP A 716 -28.21 -2.10 33.06
CA ASP A 716 -29.18 -1.19 33.67
C ASP A 716 -29.41 0.12 32.91
N ARG A 717 -28.46 0.51 32.05
CA ARG A 717 -28.53 1.68 31.18
C ARG A 717 -27.59 1.50 30.00
N THR A 718 -27.92 2.13 28.88
CA THR A 718 -27.02 2.17 27.72
C THR A 718 -25.78 2.97 28.09
N ARG A 719 -24.60 2.41 27.83
CA ARG A 719 -23.30 3.03 28.09
C ARG A 719 -22.54 3.11 26.79
N SER A 720 -22.13 4.31 26.44
CA SER A 720 -21.18 4.55 25.37
C SER A 720 -19.86 4.90 26.05
N SER A 721 -18.83 4.11 25.78
CA SER A 721 -17.48 4.40 26.23
C SER A 721 -16.67 4.79 25.02
N THR A 722 -16.26 6.06 24.97
CA THR A 722 -15.03 6.39 24.25
C THR A 722 -13.93 5.52 24.83
N PRO A 723 -13.01 5.00 24.01
CA PRO A 723 -11.82 4.40 24.56
C PRO A 723 -11.19 5.34 25.60
N GLU A 724 -10.92 4.85 26.81
CA GLU A 724 -10.66 5.62 28.03
C GLU A 724 -9.91 6.97 27.82
N ALA A 725 -10.66 8.08 27.94
CA ALA A 725 -10.14 9.44 28.04
C ALA A 725 -10.79 10.13 29.24
N VAL A 726 -9.96 10.55 30.21
CA VAL A 726 -10.37 11.41 31.32
C VAL A 726 -10.45 12.87 30.81
N ASN A 727 -11.67 13.41 30.94
CA ASN A 727 -12.09 14.82 31.05
C ASN A 727 -11.53 15.87 30.08
N MET A 728 -12.42 16.41 29.24
CA MET A 728 -12.81 17.83 29.35
C MET A 728 -14.31 18.03 29.07
N VAL A 729 -15.00 18.42 30.14
CA VAL A 729 -16.22 19.26 30.30
C VAL A 729 -17.26 19.28 29.17
N ALA A 730 -18.47 18.86 29.54
CA ALA A 730 -19.71 19.00 28.81
C ALA A 730 -20.13 20.46 28.58
N VAL A 731 -20.66 20.75 27.38
CA VAL A 731 -21.69 21.78 27.16
C VAL A 731 -22.75 21.17 26.24
N GLY A 732 -24.00 21.23 26.67
CA GLY A 732 -25.13 20.58 26.02
C GLY A 732 -25.77 21.36 24.87
N LYS A 733 -26.60 20.61 24.12
CA LYS A 733 -27.79 20.99 23.34
C LYS A 733 -27.73 22.29 22.52
N GLN A 734 -27.88 22.15 21.20
CA GLN A 734 -29.13 22.50 20.48
C GLN A 734 -29.10 21.98 19.03
N ARG A 735 -30.28 21.58 18.53
CA ARG A 735 -30.55 21.41 17.09
C ARG A 735 -30.61 22.80 16.47
N GLU A 736 -29.82 23.07 15.43
CA GLU A 736 -29.98 24.18 14.47
C GLU A 736 -29.44 23.65 13.12
N GLU A 737 -30.33 23.25 12.21
CA GLU A 737 -30.78 24.03 11.03
C GLU A 737 -29.64 24.42 10.08
N ASP A 738 -29.79 23.99 8.83
CA ASP A 738 -28.92 24.29 7.68
C ASP A 738 -28.60 25.80 7.62
N VAL A 739 -27.33 26.16 7.79
CA VAL A 739 -26.82 27.46 7.36
C VAL A 739 -25.72 27.23 6.33
N SER A 740 -26.15 27.12 5.07
CA SER A 740 -25.26 27.27 3.92
C SER A 740 -25.73 28.47 3.09
N ASP A 741 -25.24 29.66 3.43
CA ASP A 741 -25.19 30.76 2.47
C ASP A 741 -23.99 31.70 2.75
N PRO A 742 -23.10 31.93 1.76
CA PRO A 742 -21.87 32.71 1.95
C PRO A 742 -22.15 34.24 1.98
N VAL A 743 -22.03 34.84 3.17
CA VAL A 743 -22.31 36.26 3.46
C VAL A 743 -21.52 37.24 2.58
N LEU A 744 -20.22 37.02 2.36
CA LEU A 744 -19.41 37.93 1.52
C LEU A 744 -19.76 37.83 0.03
N ALA A 745 -20.12 36.64 -0.46
CA ALA A 745 -20.57 36.46 -1.84
C ALA A 745 -21.88 37.23 -2.09
N ASN A 746 -22.78 37.25 -1.10
CA ASN A 746 -24.02 38.03 -1.14
C ASN A 746 -23.75 39.54 -1.11
N LEU A 747 -22.87 40.03 -0.22
CA LEU A 747 -22.45 41.44 -0.17
C LEU A 747 -21.75 41.91 -1.46
N LEU A 748 -20.95 41.05 -2.10
CA LEU A 748 -20.30 41.34 -3.39
C LEU A 748 -21.28 41.32 -4.57
N ALA A 749 -22.34 40.51 -4.50
CA ALA A 749 -23.41 40.49 -5.50
C ALA A 749 -24.25 41.77 -5.46
N GLU A 750 -24.35 42.42 -4.30
CA GLU A 750 -25.00 43.72 -4.12
C GLU A 750 -24.18 44.90 -4.69
N ASP A 751 -22.86 44.76 -4.84
CA ASP A 751 -22.02 45.75 -5.53
C ASP A 751 -22.23 45.74 -7.05
N ARG A 752 -23.15 46.59 -7.49
CA ARG A 752 -23.50 46.79 -8.91
C ARG A 752 -22.57 47.75 -9.65
N THR A 753 -21.60 48.39 -8.98
CA THR A 753 -20.74 49.41 -9.61
C THR A 753 -19.63 48.73 -10.42
N PRO A 754 -19.57 48.92 -11.74
CA PRO A 754 -18.51 48.32 -12.56
C PRO A 754 -17.14 48.92 -12.23
N TRP A 755 -16.09 48.11 -12.33
CA TRP A 755 -14.71 48.50 -11.96
C TRP A 755 -14.19 49.73 -12.71
N TYR A 756 -14.62 49.95 -13.97
CA TYR A 756 -14.15 51.09 -14.77
C TYR A 756 -14.69 52.45 -14.27
N LYS A 757 -15.70 52.45 -13.39
CA LYS A 757 -16.21 53.64 -12.70
C LYS A 757 -15.50 53.91 -11.36
N LYS A 758 -14.66 52.98 -10.88
CA LYS A 758 -13.91 53.06 -9.62
C LYS A 758 -12.48 53.57 -9.91
N PRO A 759 -12.14 54.85 -9.62
CA PRO A 759 -10.89 55.46 -10.09
C PRO A 759 -9.63 54.79 -9.51
N ASN A 760 -9.64 54.32 -8.26
CA ASN A 760 -8.50 53.62 -7.68
C ASN A 760 -8.33 52.21 -8.28
N LEU A 761 -9.42 51.44 -8.50
CA LEU A 761 -9.33 50.14 -9.20
C LEU A 761 -8.83 50.30 -10.64
N ARG A 762 -9.32 51.30 -11.37
CA ARG A 762 -8.86 51.58 -12.74
C ARG A 762 -7.36 51.84 -12.77
N ARG A 763 -6.85 52.64 -11.84
CA ARG A 763 -5.40 52.91 -11.72
C ARG A 763 -4.62 51.64 -11.40
N LEU A 764 -5.12 50.80 -10.50
CA LEU A 764 -4.48 49.53 -10.16
C LEU A 764 -4.40 48.60 -11.38
N TYR A 765 -5.49 48.44 -12.13
CA TYR A 765 -5.53 47.53 -13.28
C TYR A 765 -4.65 48.04 -14.44
N LEU A 766 -4.59 49.35 -14.66
CA LEU A 766 -3.67 49.96 -15.65
C LEU A 766 -2.20 49.75 -15.30
N ILE A 767 -1.84 49.62 -14.02
CA ILE A 767 -0.47 49.33 -13.58
C ILE A 767 -0.18 47.82 -13.61
N LEU A 768 -1.16 46.98 -13.24
CA LEU A 768 -1.04 45.51 -13.29
C LEU A 768 -0.80 44.99 -14.71
N PHE A 769 -1.32 45.67 -15.73
CA PHE A 769 -1.13 45.26 -17.12
C PHE A 769 0.37 45.26 -17.54
N PRO A 770 1.11 46.37 -17.56
CA PRO A 770 2.52 46.38 -17.94
C PRO A 770 3.43 45.66 -16.94
N ALA A 771 3.08 45.65 -15.65
CA ALA A 771 3.94 45.06 -14.60
C ALA A 771 3.78 43.55 -14.42
N CYS A 772 2.57 43.01 -14.60
CA CYS A 772 2.27 41.59 -14.42
C CYS A 772 1.88 40.93 -15.74
N MET A 773 0.86 41.41 -16.46
CA MET A 773 0.48 40.78 -17.74
C MET A 773 1.58 40.91 -18.82
N GLY A 774 2.41 41.95 -18.74
CA GLY A 774 3.62 42.11 -19.55
C GLY A 774 4.63 40.96 -19.45
N ILE A 775 4.53 40.11 -18.42
CA ILE A 775 5.37 38.91 -18.25
C ILE A 775 5.11 37.89 -19.35
N GLU A 776 3.85 37.66 -19.68
CA GLU A 776 3.51 36.72 -20.75
C GLU A 776 3.80 37.31 -22.14
N ILE A 777 3.84 38.64 -22.29
CA ILE A 777 4.37 39.28 -23.52
C ILE A 777 5.83 38.86 -23.74
N THR A 778 6.66 38.80 -22.68
CA THR A 778 8.03 38.28 -22.78
C THR A 778 8.05 36.80 -23.18
N SER A 779 7.21 35.97 -22.56
CA SER A 779 7.08 34.54 -22.90
C SER A 779 6.69 34.32 -24.37
N GLY A 780 5.74 35.10 -24.87
CA GLY A 780 5.26 35.03 -26.25
C GLY A 780 6.29 35.48 -27.26
N PHE A 781 7.02 36.55 -26.94
CA PHE A 781 8.13 36.99 -27.76
C PHE A 781 9.22 35.90 -27.85
N ASP A 782 9.60 35.29 -26.72
CA ASP A 782 10.60 34.22 -26.72
C ASP A 782 10.17 33.00 -27.54
N SER A 783 8.97 32.50 -27.28
CA SER A 783 8.49 31.29 -27.93
C SER A 783 8.47 31.45 -29.45
N GLN A 784 8.13 32.65 -29.93
CA GLN A 784 8.05 32.96 -31.35
C GLN A 784 9.41 33.23 -32.00
N ILE A 785 10.41 33.67 -31.22
CA ILE A 785 11.71 34.04 -31.78
C ILE A 785 12.38 32.84 -32.44
N ILE A 786 12.23 31.64 -31.88
CA ILE A 786 12.81 30.40 -32.41
C ILE A 786 12.23 30.06 -33.79
N ASN A 787 10.91 30.13 -33.94
CA ASN A 787 10.26 29.94 -35.24
C ASN A 787 10.73 30.99 -36.25
N THR A 788 10.81 32.24 -35.80
CA THR A 788 11.22 33.37 -36.62
C THR A 788 12.66 33.26 -37.13
N VAL A 789 13.62 32.92 -36.28
CA VAL A 789 15.04 32.84 -36.68
C VAL A 789 15.32 31.60 -37.53
N GLN A 790 14.58 30.50 -37.35
CA GLN A 790 14.75 29.28 -38.16
C GLN A 790 14.37 29.48 -39.64
N ILE A 791 13.53 30.48 -39.95
CA ILE A 791 13.17 30.85 -41.32
C ILE A 791 14.30 31.66 -42.01
N VAL A 792 15.25 32.21 -41.25
CA VAL A 792 16.31 33.10 -41.78
C VAL A 792 17.49 32.31 -42.36
N TYR A 793 17.85 32.56 -43.61
CA TYR A 793 18.97 31.87 -44.28
C TYR A 793 20.31 31.98 -43.53
N THR A 794 20.67 33.18 -43.03
CA THR A 794 21.94 33.41 -42.32
C THR A 794 22.00 32.71 -40.97
N TRP A 795 20.85 32.38 -40.36
CA TRP A 795 20.77 31.55 -39.16
C TRP A 795 21.12 30.09 -39.48
N ASN A 796 20.49 29.53 -40.51
CA ASN A 796 20.75 28.17 -40.97
C ASN A 796 22.20 27.99 -41.44
N LYS A 797 22.78 29.00 -42.10
CA LYS A 797 24.21 29.01 -42.45
C LYS A 797 25.15 29.04 -41.23
N TYR A 798 24.75 29.70 -40.14
CA TYR A 798 25.59 29.83 -38.95
C TYR A 798 25.59 28.57 -38.08
N PHE A 799 24.44 27.90 -37.94
CA PHE A 799 24.29 26.72 -37.08
C PHE A 799 24.23 25.38 -37.83
N GLY A 800 23.97 25.40 -39.14
CA GLY A 800 23.73 24.22 -39.96
C GLY A 800 24.92 23.79 -40.81
N ARG A 801 24.74 22.67 -41.52
CA ARG A 801 25.72 22.10 -42.46
C ARG A 801 25.18 22.18 -43.89
N LEU A 802 26.09 22.17 -44.86
CA LEU A 802 25.75 22.21 -46.28
C LEU A 802 25.15 20.86 -46.70
N THR A 803 23.94 20.85 -47.27
CA THR A 803 23.23 19.61 -47.66
C THR A 803 23.50 19.17 -49.10
N GLY A 804 24.02 20.06 -49.95
CA GLY A 804 24.33 19.77 -51.36
C GLY A 804 23.25 20.20 -52.35
N ASP A 805 22.06 20.55 -51.85
CA ASP A 805 20.92 21.03 -52.63
C ASP A 805 20.91 22.56 -52.77
N THR A 806 20.18 23.08 -53.77
CA THR A 806 19.97 24.52 -53.96
C THR A 806 18.50 24.86 -53.88
N VAL A 807 18.14 25.74 -52.95
CA VAL A 807 16.80 26.32 -52.81
C VAL A 807 16.90 27.80 -53.15
N ASP A 808 16.03 28.27 -54.06
CA ASP A 808 16.01 29.66 -54.57
C ASP A 808 17.36 30.17 -55.13
N GLY A 809 18.15 29.27 -55.75
CA GLY A 809 19.43 29.61 -56.38
C GLY A 809 20.60 29.84 -55.41
N MET A 810 20.42 29.56 -54.12
CA MET A 810 21.47 29.62 -53.09
C MET A 810 21.78 28.22 -52.53
N PRO A 811 23.00 27.97 -52.03
CA PRO A 811 23.32 26.70 -51.37
C PRO A 811 22.47 26.52 -50.11
N GLU A 812 21.82 25.37 -49.98
CA GLU A 812 20.97 25.04 -48.84
C GLU A 812 21.81 24.63 -47.62
N TYR A 813 21.40 25.12 -46.45
CA TYR A 813 22.01 24.80 -45.16
C TYR A 813 20.92 24.24 -44.24
N GLU A 814 21.17 23.08 -43.68
CA GLU A 814 20.23 22.44 -42.76
C GLU A 814 20.86 22.27 -41.37
N VAL A 815 20.12 22.66 -40.34
CA VAL A 815 20.52 22.46 -38.94
C VAL A 815 20.11 21.07 -38.50
N GLU A 816 21.06 20.28 -37.99
CA GLU A 816 20.82 18.91 -37.53
C GLU A 816 19.66 18.86 -36.51
N PRO A 817 18.70 17.91 -36.60
CA PRO A 817 17.52 17.86 -35.74
C PRO A 817 17.83 17.91 -34.23
N ASN A 818 18.89 17.24 -33.79
CA ASN A 818 19.35 17.25 -32.39
C ASN A 818 19.78 18.65 -31.93
N LEU A 819 20.47 19.40 -32.80
CA LEU A 819 20.91 20.77 -32.51
C LEU A 819 19.74 21.75 -32.55
N LYS A 820 18.81 21.60 -33.52
CA LYS A 820 17.54 22.37 -33.54
C LYS A 820 16.77 22.19 -32.24
N GLY A 821 16.60 20.94 -31.79
CA GLY A 821 15.93 20.60 -30.53
C GLY A 821 16.63 21.21 -29.31
N PHE A 822 17.96 21.13 -29.24
CA PHE A 822 18.73 21.71 -28.13
C PHE A 822 18.63 23.25 -28.07
N LEU A 823 18.72 23.93 -29.21
CA LEU A 823 18.60 25.40 -29.29
C LEU A 823 17.21 25.90 -28.82
N GLY A 824 16.16 25.14 -29.11
CA GLY A 824 14.81 25.40 -28.58
C GLY A 824 14.68 25.10 -27.09
N ALA A 825 15.23 23.96 -26.66
CA ALA A 825 15.08 23.43 -25.29
C ALA A 825 15.89 24.19 -24.23
N ALA A 826 16.96 24.91 -24.60
CA ALA A 826 17.83 25.65 -23.69
C ALA A 826 17.06 26.64 -22.77
N TYR A 827 16.02 27.28 -23.30
CA TYR A 827 15.14 28.15 -22.52
C TYR A 827 14.38 27.39 -21.41
N SER A 828 13.72 26.28 -21.79
CA SER A 828 13.00 25.43 -20.85
C SER A 828 13.92 24.80 -19.80
N LEU A 829 15.16 24.47 -20.18
CA LEU A 829 16.18 23.98 -19.25
C LEU A 829 16.52 25.01 -18.17
N GLY A 830 16.79 26.26 -18.58
CA GLY A 830 16.99 27.37 -17.63
C GLY A 830 15.79 27.56 -16.71
N ALA A 831 14.58 27.44 -17.25
CA ALA A 831 13.35 27.55 -16.47
C ALA A 831 13.21 26.45 -15.42
N ILE A 832 13.44 25.20 -15.78
CA ILE A 832 13.37 24.05 -14.84
C ILE A 832 14.34 24.24 -13.68
N LEU A 833 15.55 24.74 -13.94
CA LEU A 833 16.58 24.97 -12.91
C LEU A 833 16.18 26.06 -11.91
N SER A 834 15.37 27.05 -12.31
CA SER A 834 14.94 28.13 -11.42
C SER A 834 13.84 27.72 -10.44
N LEU A 835 12.97 26.78 -10.82
CA LEU A 835 11.69 26.51 -10.15
C LEU A 835 11.77 26.09 -8.68
N PRO A 836 12.76 25.31 -8.22
CA PRO A 836 12.91 25.00 -6.80
C PRO A 836 13.11 26.23 -5.92
N PHE A 837 13.73 27.28 -6.47
CA PHE A 837 14.10 28.51 -5.76
C PHE A 837 13.01 29.59 -5.81
N VAL A 838 12.11 29.54 -6.80
CA VAL A 838 11.05 30.54 -7.00
C VAL A 838 10.18 30.72 -5.75
N PRO A 839 9.61 29.67 -5.11
CA PRO A 839 8.76 29.87 -3.95
C PRO A 839 9.49 30.42 -2.73
N TRP A 840 10.79 30.14 -2.60
CA TRP A 840 11.60 30.66 -1.50
C TRP A 840 11.78 32.17 -1.60
N VAL A 841 12.15 32.68 -2.79
CA VAL A 841 12.26 34.13 -3.04
C VAL A 841 10.89 34.79 -2.82
N ASN A 842 9.83 34.15 -3.31
CA ASN A 842 8.47 34.65 -3.26
C ASN A 842 7.91 34.76 -1.83
N GLN A 843 8.17 33.78 -0.97
CA GLN A 843 7.76 33.81 0.44
C GLN A 843 8.63 34.72 1.30
N ARG A 844 9.90 34.93 0.93
CA ARG A 844 10.83 35.77 1.69
C ARG A 844 10.64 37.25 1.40
N PHE A 845 10.64 37.63 0.13
CA PHE A 845 10.69 39.03 -0.30
C PHE A 845 9.35 39.60 -0.77
N GLY A 846 8.30 38.79 -0.85
CA GLY A 846 6.99 39.22 -1.36
C GLY A 846 6.87 39.05 -2.88
N ARG A 847 5.65 39.22 -3.40
CA ARG A 847 5.36 38.96 -4.82
C ARG A 847 6.04 40.01 -5.69
N ARG A 848 5.96 41.28 -5.29
CA ARG A 848 6.48 42.42 -6.07
C ARG A 848 7.98 42.31 -6.33
N TRP A 849 8.77 42.05 -5.28
CA TRP A 849 10.22 41.97 -5.40
C TRP A 849 10.71 40.71 -6.10
N THR A 850 9.89 39.66 -6.14
CA THR A 850 10.18 38.45 -6.91
C THR A 850 10.07 38.71 -8.42
N VAL A 851 9.08 39.50 -8.85
CA VAL A 851 8.99 39.94 -10.26
C VAL A 851 10.20 40.79 -10.65
N MET A 852 10.63 41.70 -9.77
CA MET A 852 11.84 42.51 -10.00
C MET A 852 13.09 41.62 -10.18
N PHE A 853 13.29 40.66 -9.28
CA PHE A 853 14.43 39.75 -9.32
C PHE A 853 14.49 38.95 -10.64
N GLY A 854 13.38 38.34 -11.06
CA GLY A 854 13.31 37.58 -12.31
C GLY A 854 13.54 38.45 -13.56
N SER A 855 13.01 39.67 -13.54
CA SER A 855 13.15 40.62 -14.66
C SER A 855 14.61 41.06 -14.83
N CYS A 856 15.33 41.31 -13.73
CA CYS A 856 16.76 41.67 -13.78
C CYS A 856 17.64 40.53 -14.33
N ILE A 857 17.38 39.28 -13.96
CA ILE A 857 18.11 38.12 -14.52
C ILE A 857 17.87 38.00 -16.03
N SER A 858 16.65 38.29 -16.47
CA SER A 858 16.26 38.24 -17.87
C SER A 858 16.92 39.32 -18.74
N LEU A 859 17.60 40.31 -18.14
CA LEU A 859 18.30 41.38 -18.89
C LEU A 859 19.79 41.08 -19.19
N VAL A 860 20.32 39.96 -18.72
CA VAL A 860 21.74 39.61 -18.91
C VAL A 860 22.02 39.18 -20.36
N VAL A 861 22.93 39.89 -21.04
CA VAL A 861 23.34 39.62 -22.43
C VAL A 861 24.57 38.71 -22.47
N GLY A 862 24.57 37.68 -23.33
CA GLY A 862 25.68 36.74 -23.46
C GLY A 862 25.64 35.92 -24.75
N MET A 863 26.45 34.85 -24.83
CA MET A 863 26.41 33.88 -25.92
C MET A 863 24.99 33.32 -26.07
N TYR A 864 24.48 33.19 -27.30
CA TYR A 864 23.05 32.93 -27.59
C TYR A 864 22.40 31.85 -26.70
N ILE A 865 23.04 30.69 -26.56
CA ILE A 865 22.53 29.58 -25.73
C ILE A 865 22.48 29.96 -24.24
N VAL A 866 23.54 30.59 -23.73
CA VAL A 866 23.63 31.05 -22.33
C VAL A 866 22.60 32.15 -22.05
N ALA A 867 22.42 33.09 -22.98
CA ALA A 867 21.40 34.14 -22.87
C ALA A 867 19.98 33.53 -22.80
N ARG A 868 19.66 32.53 -23.64
CA ARG A 868 18.38 31.80 -23.57
C ARG A 868 18.19 31.05 -22.25
N MET A 869 19.24 30.43 -21.72
CA MET A 869 19.17 29.75 -20.41
C MET A 869 18.92 30.75 -19.27
N LEU A 870 19.58 31.92 -19.28
CA LEU A 870 19.37 32.95 -18.26
C LEU A 870 17.99 33.58 -18.35
N LEU A 871 17.49 33.85 -19.55
CA LEU A 871 16.10 34.26 -19.79
C LEU A 871 15.12 33.23 -19.23
N GLY A 872 15.36 31.95 -19.55
CA GLY A 872 14.60 30.82 -19.01
C GLY A 872 14.64 30.79 -17.48
N PHE A 873 15.77 31.10 -16.86
CA PHE A 873 15.92 31.12 -15.40
C PHE A 873 15.16 32.27 -14.74
N GLY A 874 15.09 33.45 -15.38
CA GLY A 874 14.44 34.63 -14.81
C GLY A 874 12.91 34.61 -14.91
N ILE A 875 12.35 34.20 -16.04
CA ILE A 875 10.91 34.31 -16.33
C ILE A 875 10.00 33.54 -15.35
N PRO A 876 10.31 32.33 -14.86
CA PRO A 876 9.47 31.62 -13.90
C PRO A 876 9.27 32.37 -12.58
N TYR A 877 10.25 33.14 -12.12
CA TYR A 877 10.07 34.03 -10.95
C TYR A 877 8.97 35.06 -11.22
N CYS A 878 9.03 35.69 -12.40
CA CYS A 878 8.03 36.66 -12.82
C CYS A 878 6.66 35.99 -12.94
N ILE A 879 6.53 34.87 -13.65
CA ILE A 879 5.23 34.22 -13.91
C ILE A 879 4.53 33.82 -12.62
N VAL A 880 5.24 33.12 -11.72
CA VAL A 880 4.65 32.63 -10.47
C VAL A 880 4.26 33.80 -9.56
N ALA A 881 5.10 34.83 -9.45
CA ALA A 881 4.82 35.98 -8.61
C ALA A 881 3.75 36.92 -9.19
N GLY A 882 3.81 37.20 -10.50
CA GLY A 882 2.88 38.08 -11.20
C GLY A 882 1.46 37.52 -11.23
N SER A 883 1.29 36.23 -11.51
CA SER A 883 -0.03 35.58 -11.45
C SER A 883 -0.61 35.59 -10.03
N CYS A 884 0.19 35.28 -8.99
CA CYS A 884 -0.25 35.41 -7.60
C CYS A 884 -0.65 36.85 -7.25
N LEU A 885 0.13 37.84 -7.69
CA LEU A 885 -0.11 39.26 -7.37
C LEU A 885 -1.41 39.77 -8.03
N ILE A 886 -1.69 39.37 -9.27
CA ILE A 886 -2.98 39.66 -9.93
C ILE A 886 -4.13 39.03 -9.14
N GLY A 887 -3.99 37.77 -8.73
CA GLY A 887 -5.00 37.08 -7.93
C GLY A 887 -5.24 37.72 -6.56
N GLU A 888 -4.18 38.16 -5.88
CA GLU A 888 -4.21 38.66 -4.50
C GLU A 888 -4.56 40.15 -4.39
N LEU A 889 -4.38 40.95 -5.46
CA LEU A 889 -4.77 42.36 -5.54
C LEU A 889 -6.07 42.62 -6.31
N GLY A 890 -6.50 41.68 -7.16
CA GLY A 890 -7.70 41.83 -7.97
C GLY A 890 -8.96 41.84 -7.10
N TYR A 891 -9.88 42.75 -7.42
CA TYR A 891 -11.20 42.79 -6.80
C TYR A 891 -11.92 41.45 -7.04
N PRO A 892 -12.54 40.81 -6.03
CA PRO A 892 -13.04 39.44 -6.13
C PRO A 892 -13.90 39.13 -7.37
N LYS A 893 -14.74 40.08 -7.80
CA LYS A 893 -15.62 39.96 -8.98
C LYS A 893 -14.86 39.93 -10.31
N GLU A 894 -13.78 40.70 -10.43
CA GLU A 894 -13.01 40.89 -11.67
C GLU A 894 -11.78 39.99 -11.74
N ARG A 895 -11.38 39.41 -10.60
CA ARG A 895 -10.20 38.56 -10.46
C ARG A 895 -10.12 37.46 -11.53
N PRO A 896 -11.17 36.66 -11.81
CA PRO A 896 -11.07 35.62 -12.83
C PRO A 896 -10.76 36.16 -14.23
N ILE A 897 -11.29 37.35 -14.58
CA ILE A 897 -11.00 38.01 -15.86
C ILE A 897 -9.54 38.44 -15.91
N LEU A 898 -9.04 39.07 -14.85
CA LEU A 898 -7.66 39.57 -14.80
C LEU A 898 -6.65 38.42 -14.87
N THR A 899 -6.89 37.32 -14.15
CA THR A 899 -6.01 36.14 -14.19
C THR A 899 -6.10 35.39 -15.51
N SER A 900 -7.24 35.44 -16.21
CA SER A 900 -7.38 34.90 -17.57
C SER A 900 -6.65 35.74 -18.63
N LEU A 901 -6.75 37.08 -18.54
CA LEU A 901 -6.07 38.01 -19.46
C LEU A 901 -4.54 37.96 -19.37
N PHE A 902 -4.00 37.47 -18.23
CA PHE A 902 -2.58 37.26 -18.04
C PHE A 902 -1.99 36.39 -19.17
N ASN A 903 -2.58 35.23 -19.45
CA ASN A 903 -2.07 34.31 -20.47
C ASN A 903 -2.37 34.76 -21.91
N SER A 904 -3.46 35.50 -22.13
CA SER A 904 -3.78 36.05 -23.46
C SER A 904 -2.77 37.10 -23.92
N SER A 905 -2.07 37.76 -22.99
CA SER A 905 -1.01 38.72 -23.32
C SER A 905 0.19 38.09 -24.03
N TYR A 906 0.34 36.76 -23.96
CA TYR A 906 1.31 35.99 -24.75
C TYR A 906 1.25 36.33 -26.25
N PHE A 907 0.04 36.44 -26.81
CA PHE A 907 -0.12 36.67 -28.25
C PHE A 907 0.40 38.05 -28.69
N ILE A 908 0.39 39.05 -27.80
CA ILE A 908 0.99 40.37 -28.09
C ILE A 908 2.49 40.20 -28.34
N GLY A 909 3.18 39.45 -27.48
CA GLY A 909 4.60 39.14 -27.65
C GLY A 909 4.87 38.35 -28.92
N GLN A 910 4.03 37.35 -29.20
CA GLN A 910 4.11 36.53 -30.40
C GLN A 910 3.98 37.38 -31.68
N ILE A 911 3.00 38.29 -31.74
CA ILE A 911 2.80 39.19 -32.88
C ILE A 911 4.01 40.10 -33.09
N VAL A 912 4.53 40.70 -32.02
CA VAL A 912 5.68 41.62 -32.12
C VAL A 912 6.92 40.88 -32.63
N ALA A 913 7.21 39.68 -32.10
CA ALA A 913 8.34 38.87 -32.56
C ALA A 913 8.20 38.44 -34.03
N ALA A 914 7.01 37.98 -34.44
CA ALA A 914 6.74 37.59 -35.82
C ALA A 914 6.84 38.78 -36.79
N ALA A 915 6.35 39.96 -36.40
CA ALA A 915 6.41 41.18 -37.21
C ALA A 915 7.85 41.70 -37.37
N VAL A 916 8.62 41.71 -36.28
CA VAL A 916 10.06 42.05 -36.32
C VAL A 916 10.80 41.07 -37.24
N GLY A 917 10.49 39.77 -37.14
CA GLY A 917 11.00 38.73 -38.01
C GLY A 917 10.79 38.98 -39.50
N LEU A 918 9.55 39.32 -39.88
CA LEU A 918 9.21 39.66 -41.26
C LEU A 918 10.01 40.87 -41.78
N GLY A 919 10.29 41.85 -40.92
CA GLY A 919 11.10 43.01 -41.26
C GLY A 919 12.61 42.73 -41.38
N THR A 920 13.13 41.68 -40.71
CA THR A 920 14.56 41.37 -40.70
C THR A 920 14.96 40.19 -41.59
N VAL A 921 14.00 39.39 -42.08
CA VAL A 921 14.26 38.18 -42.90
C VAL A 921 15.03 38.47 -44.20
N THR A 922 14.89 39.68 -44.76
CA THR A 922 15.56 40.08 -46.01
C THR A 922 16.97 40.64 -45.81
N ILE A 923 17.47 40.73 -44.57
CA ILE A 923 18.81 41.25 -44.27
C ILE A 923 19.86 40.17 -44.60
N ALA A 924 20.83 40.48 -45.45
CA ALA A 924 21.84 39.51 -45.93
C ALA A 924 22.93 39.13 -44.89
N SER A 925 22.97 39.78 -43.72
CA SER A 925 24.01 39.57 -42.69
C SER A 925 23.47 38.85 -41.44
N ASN A 926 24.35 38.41 -40.54
CA ASN A 926 23.97 37.81 -39.24
C ASN A 926 23.12 38.73 -38.35
N TRP A 927 22.98 40.02 -38.69
CA TRP A 927 22.06 40.93 -38.02
C TRP A 927 20.58 40.59 -38.24
N ALA A 928 20.26 39.82 -39.28
CA ALA A 928 18.91 39.35 -39.57
C ALA A 928 18.25 38.61 -38.38
N TRP A 929 19.03 37.83 -37.63
CA TRP A 929 18.55 37.08 -36.46
C TRP A 929 19.01 37.67 -35.12
N ARG A 930 20.10 38.47 -35.10
CA ARG A 930 20.58 39.14 -33.87
C ARG A 930 19.69 40.29 -33.41
N ILE A 931 19.16 41.11 -34.33
CA ILE A 931 18.27 42.24 -33.99
C ILE A 931 17.00 41.74 -33.28
N PRO A 932 16.24 40.76 -33.82
CA PRO A 932 15.09 40.20 -33.14
C PRO A 932 15.44 39.64 -31.76
N SER A 933 16.59 38.96 -31.64
CA SER A 933 17.05 38.37 -30.37
C SER A 933 17.39 39.42 -29.30
N LEU A 934 17.91 40.59 -29.67
CA LEU A 934 18.21 41.68 -28.72
C LEU A 934 16.96 42.46 -28.29
N LEU A 935 15.97 42.61 -29.19
CA LEU A 935 14.71 43.29 -28.88
C LEU A 935 13.87 42.57 -27.83
N GLN A 936 14.17 41.29 -27.57
CA GLN A 936 13.58 40.50 -26.50
C GLN A 936 13.80 41.10 -25.09
N LEU A 937 14.80 41.98 -24.91
CA LEU A 937 15.04 42.69 -23.64
C LEU A 937 13.96 43.73 -23.32
N ALA A 938 13.26 44.26 -24.33
CA ALA A 938 12.36 45.40 -24.16
C ALA A 938 11.17 45.13 -23.22
N PRO A 939 10.44 44.00 -23.32
CA PRO A 939 9.36 43.67 -22.39
C PRO A 939 9.81 43.56 -20.92
N ALA A 940 10.99 42.99 -20.65
CA ALA A 940 11.53 42.88 -19.30
C ALA A 940 11.93 44.24 -18.71
N MET A 941 12.43 45.17 -19.53
CA MET A 941 12.71 46.56 -19.09
C MET A 941 11.44 47.29 -18.65
N VAL A 942 10.33 47.09 -19.38
CA VAL A 942 9.01 47.67 -19.00
C VAL A 942 8.57 47.14 -17.63
N GLN A 943 8.76 45.84 -17.35
CA GLN A 943 8.41 45.26 -16.05
C GLN A 943 9.21 45.89 -14.91
N VAL A 944 10.54 46.05 -15.06
CA VAL A 944 11.41 46.68 -14.05
C VAL A 944 10.93 48.10 -13.70
N VAL A 945 10.49 48.88 -14.69
CA VAL A 945 9.98 50.24 -14.46
C VAL A 945 8.63 50.22 -13.71
N PHE A 946 7.69 49.39 -14.15
CA PHE A 946 6.32 49.44 -13.63
C PHE A 946 6.12 48.72 -12.28
N VAL A 947 7.00 47.76 -11.93
CA VAL A 947 6.95 47.06 -10.63
C VAL A 947 7.09 48.01 -9.44
N PHE A 948 7.74 49.18 -9.59
CA PHE A 948 7.85 50.16 -8.50
C PHE A 948 6.52 50.81 -8.10
N PHE A 949 5.56 50.84 -9.03
CA PHE A 949 4.26 51.48 -8.82
C PHE A 949 3.19 50.51 -8.29
N LEU A 950 3.52 49.22 -8.16
CA LEU A 950 2.61 48.21 -7.63
C LEU A 950 2.62 48.16 -6.09
N PRO A 951 1.46 48.05 -5.44
CA PRO A 951 1.38 47.67 -4.03
C PRO A 951 1.78 46.18 -3.86
N GLU A 952 2.14 45.80 -2.64
CA GLU A 952 2.39 44.39 -2.29
C GLU A 952 1.06 43.69 -1.93
N SER A 953 1.05 42.36 -1.98
CA SER A 953 -0.12 41.54 -1.63
C SER A 953 -0.59 41.76 -0.17
N PRO A 954 -1.89 42.06 0.06
CA PRO A 954 -2.47 42.14 1.40
C PRO A 954 -2.32 40.82 2.19
N ARG A 955 -2.42 39.68 1.50
CA ARG A 955 -2.25 38.35 2.09
C ARG A 955 -0.81 38.13 2.56
N TYR A 956 0.17 38.62 1.79
CA TYR A 956 1.58 38.62 2.21
C TYR A 956 1.85 39.49 3.43
N LEU A 957 1.29 40.70 3.46
CA LEU A 957 1.44 41.61 4.58
C LEU A 957 0.86 41.03 5.87
N ILE A 958 -0.35 40.44 5.81
CA ILE A 958 -0.96 39.75 6.96
C ILE A 958 -0.11 38.57 7.43
N SER A 959 0.48 37.79 6.52
CA SER A 959 1.40 36.69 6.88
C SER A 959 2.72 37.16 7.53
N LYS A 960 2.98 38.47 7.56
CA LYS A 960 4.13 39.13 8.20
C LYS A 960 3.69 40.05 9.34
N ASP A 961 2.48 39.85 9.87
CA ASP A 961 1.88 40.63 10.96
C ASP A 961 1.74 42.15 10.64
N ARG A 962 1.68 42.53 9.36
CA ARG A 962 1.50 43.92 8.86
C ARG A 962 0.04 44.22 8.51
N HIS A 963 -0.85 44.05 9.48
CA HIS A 963 -2.31 44.14 9.30
C HIS A 963 -2.80 45.53 8.84
N GLU A 964 -2.33 46.61 9.44
CA GLU A 964 -2.75 47.99 9.10
C GLU A 964 -2.41 48.39 7.65
N GLU A 965 -1.27 47.91 7.14
CA GLU A 965 -0.87 48.19 5.77
C GLU A 965 -1.70 47.39 4.75
N ALA A 966 -2.03 46.13 5.09
CA ALA A 966 -2.96 45.32 4.30
C ALA A 966 -4.35 45.96 4.25
N PHE A 967 -4.85 46.43 5.38
CA PHE A 967 -6.12 47.16 5.47
C PHE A 967 -6.09 48.46 4.65
N GLY A 968 -5.01 49.23 4.72
CA GLY A 968 -4.84 50.45 3.94
C GLY A 968 -4.87 50.21 2.42
N ILE A 969 -4.30 49.09 1.94
CA ILE A 969 -4.34 48.71 0.52
C ILE A 969 -5.76 48.32 0.10
N LEU A 970 -6.45 47.47 0.88
CA LEU A 970 -7.83 47.06 0.59
C LEU A 970 -8.79 48.25 0.66
N ALA A 971 -8.70 49.12 1.67
CA ALA A 971 -9.54 50.31 1.76
C ALA A 971 -9.33 51.24 0.56
N LYS A 972 -8.08 51.50 0.16
CA LYS A 972 -7.76 52.36 -0.98
C LYS A 972 -8.31 51.83 -2.31
N TYR A 973 -8.09 50.55 -2.59
CA TYR A 973 -8.41 49.99 -3.90
C TYR A 973 -9.78 49.33 -3.97
N HIS A 974 -10.26 48.64 -2.94
CA HIS A 974 -11.55 47.93 -2.95
C HIS A 974 -12.73 48.80 -2.47
N ALA A 975 -12.47 49.88 -1.72
CA ALA A 975 -13.49 50.82 -1.23
C ALA A 975 -13.18 52.31 -1.49
N GLU A 976 -12.35 52.62 -2.50
CA GLU A 976 -12.03 54.01 -2.90
C GLU A 976 -11.51 54.92 -1.76
N GLY A 977 -10.89 54.32 -0.74
CA GLY A 977 -10.35 55.02 0.45
C GLY A 977 -11.25 54.99 1.67
N ASP A 978 -12.46 54.43 1.57
CA ASP A 978 -13.39 54.30 2.70
C ASP A 978 -12.97 53.19 3.67
N ARG A 979 -12.49 53.60 4.85
CA ARG A 979 -12.10 52.70 5.95
C ARG A 979 -13.29 52.13 6.73
N ASN A 980 -14.51 52.62 6.51
CA ASN A 980 -15.73 52.13 7.15
C ASN A 980 -16.53 51.16 6.27
N SER A 981 -16.05 50.86 5.07
CA SER A 981 -16.71 49.92 4.16
C SER A 981 -16.85 48.52 4.77
N VAL A 982 -18.09 48.05 4.86
CA VAL A 982 -18.46 46.70 5.32
C VAL A 982 -17.77 45.62 4.48
N ILE A 983 -17.61 45.85 3.17
CA ILE A 983 -16.96 44.91 2.25
C ILE A 983 -15.48 44.73 2.61
N VAL A 984 -14.76 45.82 2.92
CA VAL A 984 -13.33 45.77 3.27
C VAL A 984 -13.11 45.12 4.64
N ARG A 985 -13.98 45.40 5.61
CA ARG A 985 -13.93 44.77 6.94
C ARG A 985 -14.22 43.27 6.87
N ALA A 986 -15.21 42.87 6.07
CA ALA A 986 -15.51 41.46 5.83
C ALA A 986 -14.37 40.75 5.08
N GLU A 987 -13.80 41.37 4.04
CA GLU A 987 -12.69 40.78 3.27
C GLU A 987 -11.42 40.61 4.14
N ILE A 988 -11.04 41.60 4.95
CA ILE A 988 -9.85 41.47 5.80
C ILE A 988 -10.04 40.42 6.91
N ALA A 989 -11.21 40.38 7.55
CA ALA A 989 -11.51 39.40 8.59
C ALA A 989 -11.44 37.96 8.04
N GLN A 990 -11.95 37.75 6.81
CA GLN A 990 -11.86 36.46 6.14
C GLN A 990 -10.41 36.07 5.83
N ILE A 991 -9.60 37.01 5.31
CA ILE A 991 -8.18 36.75 5.02
C ILE A 991 -7.41 36.40 6.30
N GLU A 992 -7.60 37.16 7.38
CA GLU A 992 -6.89 36.95 8.65
C GLU A 992 -7.22 35.60 9.27
N ARG A 993 -8.50 35.22 9.31
CA ARG A 993 -8.91 33.93 9.88
C ARG A 993 -8.36 32.78 9.05
N THR A 994 -8.43 32.86 7.71
CA THR A 994 -7.90 31.82 6.84
C THR A 994 -6.38 31.70 6.95
N ILE A 995 -5.65 32.81 6.96
CA ILE A 995 -4.19 32.78 7.13
C ILE A 995 -3.81 32.23 8.52
N LYS A 996 -4.54 32.58 9.58
CA LYS A 996 -4.31 32.04 10.92
C LYS A 996 -4.54 30.53 10.98
N LEU A 997 -5.63 30.03 10.41
CA LEU A 997 -5.90 28.59 10.31
C LEU A 997 -4.83 27.88 9.46
N GLU A 998 -4.42 28.47 8.33
CA GLU A 998 -3.36 27.90 7.50
C GLU A 998 -1.99 27.93 8.22
N LEU A 999 -1.70 28.93 9.07
CA LEU A 999 -0.48 29.03 9.90
C LEU A 999 -0.46 27.99 11.02
N GLU A 1000 -1.61 27.74 11.64
CA GLU A 1000 -1.77 26.72 12.69
C GLU A 1000 -1.57 25.30 12.13
N GLU A 1001 -1.88 25.07 10.85
CA GLU A 1001 -1.72 23.77 10.18
C GLU A 1001 -0.39 23.58 9.42
N ALA A 1002 0.21 24.64 8.85
CA ALA A 1002 1.34 24.54 7.93
C ALA A 1002 2.68 25.00 8.55
N LYS A 1003 3.72 24.16 8.47
CA LYS A 1003 5.10 24.50 8.88
C LYS A 1003 5.88 25.29 7.82
N GLN A 1004 5.18 25.80 6.81
CA GLN A 1004 5.70 26.51 5.65
C GLN A 1004 6.91 25.81 4.98
N SER A 1005 6.88 24.48 4.84
CA SER A 1005 7.89 23.71 4.08
C SER A 1005 7.37 23.28 2.70
N TRP A 1006 8.25 23.10 1.71
CA TRP A 1006 7.91 22.51 0.41
C TRP A 1006 7.12 21.21 0.54
N TRP A 1007 7.43 20.45 1.58
CA TRP A 1007 6.80 19.19 1.85
C TRP A 1007 5.37 19.26 2.38
N ASP A 1008 4.94 20.43 2.86
CA ASP A 1008 3.54 20.64 3.25
C ASP A 1008 2.60 20.40 2.05
N MET A 1009 3.10 20.62 0.83
CA MET A 1009 2.37 20.33 -0.41
C MET A 1009 2.04 18.83 -0.59
N PHE A 1010 2.75 17.93 0.09
CA PHE A 1010 2.53 16.48 -0.01
C PHE A 1010 1.89 15.87 1.24
N ARG A 1011 1.66 16.67 2.30
CA ARG A 1011 1.22 16.16 3.61
C ARG A 1011 -0.23 15.72 3.64
N THR A 1012 -1.14 16.55 3.11
CA THR A 1012 -2.59 16.27 3.20
C THR A 1012 -3.09 15.64 1.91
N ALA A 1013 -4.13 14.80 2.01
CA ALA A 1013 -4.79 14.21 0.84
C ALA A 1013 -5.32 15.31 -0.11
N GLY A 1014 -5.86 16.40 0.44
CA GLY A 1014 -6.30 17.57 -0.31
C GLY A 1014 -5.16 18.28 -1.07
N MET A 1015 -4.01 18.54 -0.42
CA MET A 1015 -2.84 19.12 -1.12
C MET A 1015 -2.28 18.18 -2.19
N ARG A 1016 -2.19 16.87 -1.92
CA ARG A 1016 -1.74 15.88 -2.93
C ARG A 1016 -2.64 15.86 -4.15
N ARG A 1017 -3.96 15.96 -3.97
CA ARG A 1017 -4.92 16.05 -5.08
C ARG A 1017 -4.74 17.34 -5.89
N ARG A 1018 -4.53 18.48 -5.23
CA ARG A 1018 -4.22 19.76 -5.89
C ARG A 1018 -2.91 19.70 -6.68
N LEU A 1019 -1.86 19.10 -6.13
CA LEU A 1019 -0.59 18.86 -6.81
C LEU A 1019 -0.74 17.95 -8.04
N LEU A 1020 -1.51 16.88 -7.94
CA LEU A 1020 -1.77 15.98 -9.06
C LEU A 1020 -2.48 16.71 -10.21
N ILE A 1021 -3.55 17.44 -9.89
CA ILE A 1021 -4.30 18.24 -10.87
C ILE A 1021 -3.37 19.30 -11.51
N SER A 1022 -2.57 19.99 -10.70
CA SER A 1022 -1.62 21.02 -11.16
C SER A 1022 -0.51 20.44 -12.06
N ALA A 1023 0.05 19.28 -11.74
CA ALA A 1023 1.04 18.59 -12.58
C ALA A 1023 0.46 18.23 -13.96
N PHE A 1024 -0.71 17.61 -13.98
CA PHE A 1024 -1.37 17.22 -15.23
C PHE A 1024 -1.85 18.43 -16.03
N LEU A 1025 -2.35 19.48 -15.38
CA LEU A 1025 -2.65 20.74 -16.07
C LEU A 1025 -1.38 21.31 -16.74
N GLY A 1026 -0.22 21.22 -16.09
CA GLY A 1026 1.09 21.57 -16.66
C GLY A 1026 1.39 20.78 -17.93
N LEU A 1027 1.25 19.45 -17.87
CA LEU A 1027 1.42 18.56 -19.02
C LEU A 1027 0.45 18.89 -20.16
N PHE A 1028 -0.84 19.05 -19.85
CA PHE A 1028 -1.88 19.32 -20.84
C PHE A 1028 -1.57 20.63 -21.59
N THR A 1029 -1.24 21.72 -20.89
CA THR A 1029 -0.97 22.98 -21.58
C THR A 1029 0.13 22.91 -22.65
N GLN A 1030 1.08 21.96 -22.57
CA GLN A 1030 2.15 21.82 -23.56
C GLN A 1030 1.97 20.64 -24.52
N TRP A 1031 1.44 19.51 -24.04
CA TRP A 1031 1.27 18.28 -24.81
C TRP A 1031 -0.08 18.18 -25.54
N SER A 1032 -1.01 19.11 -25.31
CA SER A 1032 -2.22 19.22 -26.14
C SER A 1032 -1.99 19.87 -27.51
N GLY A 1033 -0.74 19.97 -27.99
CA GLY A 1033 -0.44 20.41 -29.35
C GLY A 1033 0.22 21.78 -29.53
N ASN A 1034 0.27 22.61 -28.48
CA ASN A 1034 0.73 24.00 -28.57
C ASN A 1034 2.19 24.11 -29.05
N THR A 1035 3.04 23.21 -28.55
CA THR A 1035 4.47 23.17 -28.89
C THR A 1035 4.71 22.84 -30.37
N LEU A 1036 3.81 22.07 -31.00
CA LEU A 1036 3.91 21.71 -32.41
C LEU A 1036 3.75 22.93 -33.32
N ILE A 1037 2.72 23.74 -33.06
CA ILE A 1037 2.47 24.98 -33.83
C ILE A 1037 3.50 26.06 -33.46
N SER A 1038 3.81 26.21 -32.17
CA SER A 1038 4.68 27.31 -31.72
C SER A 1038 6.13 27.17 -32.21
N TYR A 1039 6.66 25.94 -32.28
CA TYR A 1039 8.07 25.69 -32.63
C TYR A 1039 8.29 25.07 -34.01
N TYR A 1040 7.30 24.37 -34.58
CA TYR A 1040 7.47 23.54 -35.79
C TYR A 1040 6.45 23.83 -36.90
N LEU A 1041 5.82 25.01 -36.88
CA LEU A 1041 4.87 25.40 -37.94
C LEU A 1041 5.49 25.36 -39.34
N SER A 1042 6.77 25.75 -39.50
CA SER A 1042 7.43 25.70 -40.81
C SER A 1042 7.44 24.27 -41.37
N ASP A 1043 7.89 23.31 -40.57
CA ASP A 1043 7.97 21.90 -40.97
C ASP A 1043 6.59 21.32 -41.29
N LEU A 1044 5.57 21.74 -40.52
CA LEU A 1044 4.16 21.39 -40.78
C LEU A 1044 3.65 21.93 -42.11
N LEU A 1045 4.02 23.16 -42.47
CA LEU A 1045 3.62 23.80 -43.72
C LEU A 1045 4.36 23.20 -44.93
N ASP A 1046 5.62 22.80 -44.74
CA ASP A 1046 6.41 22.08 -45.76
C ASP A 1046 5.77 20.75 -46.15
N MET A 1047 5.30 19.98 -45.16
CA MET A 1047 4.59 18.72 -45.40
C MET A 1047 3.27 18.87 -46.18
N VAL A 1048 2.71 20.09 -46.25
CA VAL A 1048 1.52 20.39 -47.07
C VAL A 1048 1.83 21.20 -48.34
N GLY A 1049 3.11 21.22 -48.75
CA GLY A 1049 3.55 21.82 -50.02
C GLY A 1049 3.67 23.33 -50.02
N ILE A 1050 3.74 23.99 -48.85
CA ILE A 1050 3.92 25.45 -48.73
C ILE A 1050 5.35 25.73 -48.31
N THR A 1051 6.22 25.97 -49.28
CA THR A 1051 7.68 26.12 -49.06
C THR A 1051 8.16 27.58 -49.02
N ASP A 1052 7.42 28.52 -49.63
CA ASP A 1052 7.77 29.95 -49.70
C ASP A 1052 7.87 30.60 -48.30
N SER A 1053 9.06 31.10 -47.96
CA SER A 1053 9.36 31.68 -46.64
C SER A 1053 8.48 32.89 -46.30
N VAL A 1054 8.15 33.74 -47.29
CA VAL A 1054 7.30 34.92 -47.08
C VAL A 1054 5.86 34.51 -46.76
N THR A 1055 5.33 33.50 -47.46
CA THR A 1055 4.00 32.95 -47.22
C THR A 1055 3.91 32.27 -45.86
N LYS A 1056 4.91 31.47 -45.47
CA LYS A 1056 5.00 30.87 -44.13
C LYS A 1056 4.98 31.93 -43.04
N SER A 1057 5.77 33.00 -43.18
CA SER A 1057 5.76 34.11 -42.21
C SER A 1057 4.41 34.83 -42.13
N LYS A 1058 3.69 35.01 -43.24
CA LYS A 1058 2.34 35.61 -43.24
C LYS A 1058 1.33 34.73 -42.51
N ILE A 1059 1.35 33.41 -42.74
CA ILE A 1059 0.48 32.45 -42.04
C ILE A 1059 0.76 32.49 -40.53
N ASN A 1060 2.04 32.51 -40.15
CA ASN A 1060 2.48 32.58 -38.77
C ASN A 1060 1.97 33.83 -38.04
N ILE A 1061 2.05 35.01 -38.67
CA ILE A 1061 1.45 36.25 -38.14
C ILE A 1061 -0.08 36.12 -38.04
N GLY A 1062 -0.72 35.53 -39.06
CA GLY A 1062 -2.16 35.28 -39.07
C GLY A 1062 -2.62 34.44 -37.87
N ILE A 1063 -1.90 33.36 -37.55
CA ILE A 1063 -2.16 32.52 -36.38
C ILE A 1063 -2.00 33.30 -35.09
N ALA A 1064 -0.95 34.12 -34.96
CA ALA A 1064 -0.71 34.94 -33.76
C ALA A 1064 -1.82 35.98 -33.54
N CYS A 1065 -2.25 36.67 -34.60
CA CYS A 1065 -3.39 37.60 -34.56
C CYS A 1065 -4.71 36.90 -34.20
N TRP A 1066 -4.96 35.73 -34.79
CA TRP A 1066 -6.14 34.92 -34.49
C TRP A 1066 -6.14 34.42 -33.03
N GLY A 1067 -4.96 34.07 -32.53
CA GLY A 1067 -4.73 33.73 -31.12
C GLY A 1067 -5.08 34.88 -30.18
N LEU A 1068 -4.64 36.11 -30.48
CA LEU A 1068 -4.98 37.27 -29.66
C LEU A 1068 -6.48 37.54 -29.63
N VAL A 1069 -7.16 37.47 -30.78
CA VAL A 1069 -8.61 37.70 -30.87
C VAL A 1069 -9.38 36.64 -30.09
N SER A 1070 -9.12 35.37 -30.35
CA SER A 1070 -9.83 34.26 -29.69
C SER A 1070 -9.49 34.16 -28.20
N GLY A 1071 -8.21 34.31 -27.84
CA GLY A 1071 -7.74 34.27 -26.46
C GLY A 1071 -8.34 35.38 -25.60
N THR A 1072 -8.32 36.62 -26.10
CA THR A 1072 -8.90 37.76 -25.37
C THR A 1072 -10.42 37.63 -25.23
N ALA A 1073 -11.14 37.23 -26.29
CA ALA A 1073 -12.59 37.03 -26.22
C ALA A 1073 -12.98 35.94 -25.20
N LEU A 1074 -12.25 34.81 -25.20
CA LEU A 1074 -12.49 33.72 -24.26
C LEU A 1074 -12.08 34.08 -22.83
N ALA A 1075 -11.00 34.85 -22.63
CA ALA A 1075 -10.62 35.35 -21.31
C ALA A 1075 -11.66 36.30 -20.70
N LEU A 1076 -12.26 37.19 -21.51
CA LEU A 1076 -13.30 38.12 -21.05
C LEU A 1076 -14.62 37.42 -20.72
N THR A 1077 -14.92 36.30 -21.39
CA THR A 1077 -16.15 35.52 -21.17
C THR A 1077 -15.97 34.36 -20.21
N ALA A 1078 -14.73 34.02 -19.83
CA ALA A 1078 -14.40 32.91 -18.92
C ALA A 1078 -15.19 32.88 -17.61
N PRO A 1079 -15.52 34.02 -16.95
CA PRO A 1079 -16.31 33.99 -15.72
C PRO A 1079 -17.76 33.51 -15.92
N LEU A 1080 -18.31 33.61 -17.13
CA LEU A 1080 -19.70 33.24 -17.43
C LEU A 1080 -19.93 31.73 -17.40
N PHE A 1081 -18.86 30.95 -17.49
CA PHE A 1081 -18.94 29.50 -17.61
C PHE A 1081 -18.31 28.79 -16.41
N LYS A 1082 -18.82 27.59 -16.13
CA LYS A 1082 -18.28 26.67 -15.13
C LYS A 1082 -16.91 26.14 -15.56
N ARG A 1083 -15.93 26.11 -14.65
CA ARG A 1083 -14.52 25.85 -14.95
C ARG A 1083 -14.29 24.45 -15.49
N ARG A 1084 -14.93 23.44 -14.88
CA ARG A 1084 -14.81 22.05 -15.32
C ARG A 1084 -15.41 21.84 -16.71
N THR A 1085 -16.55 22.49 -16.99
CA THR A 1085 -17.21 22.42 -18.31
C THR A 1085 -16.35 23.03 -19.40
N MET A 1086 -15.68 24.15 -19.14
CA MET A 1086 -14.76 24.76 -20.11
C MET A 1086 -13.56 23.85 -20.42
N TYR A 1087 -12.94 23.22 -19.42
CA TYR A 1087 -11.83 22.27 -19.65
C TYR A 1087 -12.27 21.04 -20.46
N LEU A 1088 -13.45 20.47 -20.17
CA LEU A 1088 -14.00 19.35 -20.95
C LEU A 1088 -14.30 19.76 -22.40
N THR A 1089 -14.87 20.95 -22.60
CA THR A 1089 -15.16 21.47 -23.94
C THR A 1089 -13.88 21.75 -24.72
N CYS A 1090 -12.85 22.27 -24.05
CA CYS A 1090 -11.50 22.49 -24.60
C CYS A 1090 -10.89 21.17 -25.09
N ALA A 1091 -10.78 20.16 -24.22
CA ALA A 1091 -10.19 18.86 -24.58
C ALA A 1091 -10.97 18.15 -25.70
N THR A 1092 -12.31 18.19 -25.66
CA THR A 1092 -13.17 17.62 -26.71
C THR A 1092 -12.96 18.32 -28.05
N SER A 1093 -12.94 19.65 -28.06
CA SER A 1093 -12.75 20.44 -29.28
C SER A 1093 -11.36 20.21 -29.87
N LEU A 1094 -10.32 20.15 -29.02
CA LEU A 1094 -8.95 19.85 -29.46
C LEU A 1094 -8.84 18.45 -30.06
N LEU A 1095 -9.48 17.44 -29.46
CA LEU A 1095 -9.50 16.08 -29.99
C LEU A 1095 -10.13 16.04 -31.40
N CYS A 1096 -11.28 16.71 -31.58
CA CYS A 1096 -11.93 16.81 -32.89
C CYS A 1096 -11.04 17.55 -33.92
N VAL A 1097 -10.40 18.64 -33.52
CA VAL A 1097 -9.47 19.39 -34.38
C VAL A 1097 -8.27 18.52 -34.79
N TYR A 1098 -7.65 17.80 -33.86
CA TYR A 1098 -6.49 16.96 -34.16
C TYR A 1098 -6.83 15.74 -35.02
N ILE A 1099 -8.01 15.14 -34.83
CA ILE A 1099 -8.50 14.07 -35.73
C ILE A 1099 -8.70 14.63 -37.14
N GLY A 1100 -9.37 15.78 -37.26
CA GLY A 1100 -9.59 16.44 -38.54
C GLY A 1100 -8.28 16.82 -39.25
N TRP A 1101 -7.34 17.40 -38.50
CA TRP A 1101 -5.99 17.74 -38.98
C TRP A 1101 -5.24 16.49 -39.46
N THR A 1102 -5.24 15.42 -38.66
CA THR A 1102 -4.54 14.17 -39.01
C THR A 1102 -5.08 13.59 -40.32
N ILE A 1103 -6.41 13.57 -40.49
CA ILE A 1103 -7.07 13.06 -41.70
C ILE A 1103 -6.76 13.95 -42.91
N SER A 1104 -6.86 15.27 -42.78
CA SER A 1104 -6.60 16.18 -43.90
C SER A 1104 -5.14 16.14 -44.34
N MET A 1105 -4.22 15.98 -43.39
CA MET A 1105 -2.78 15.89 -43.66
C MET A 1105 -2.40 14.57 -44.33
N GLU A 1106 -2.93 13.44 -43.85
CA GLU A 1106 -2.78 12.13 -44.51
C GLU A 1106 -3.32 12.17 -45.94
N ARG A 1107 -4.49 12.77 -46.14
CA ARG A 1107 -5.10 12.86 -47.47
C ARG A 1107 -4.28 13.70 -48.42
N PHE A 1108 -3.75 14.84 -47.96
CA PHE A 1108 -2.87 15.66 -48.78
C PHE A 1108 -1.60 14.89 -49.15
N MET A 1109 -0.93 14.27 -48.17
CA MET A 1109 0.31 13.52 -48.43
C MET A 1109 0.14 12.31 -49.35
N THR A 1110 -1.07 11.74 -49.42
CA THR A 1110 -1.35 10.58 -50.29
C THR A 1110 -1.87 10.97 -51.67
N THR A 1111 -2.66 12.06 -51.76
CA THR A 1111 -3.40 12.41 -52.99
C THR A 1111 -2.93 13.69 -53.66
N GLU A 1112 -2.13 14.50 -52.96
CA GLU A 1112 -1.65 15.84 -53.36
C GLU A 1112 -2.80 16.81 -53.74
N VAL A 1113 -4.04 16.51 -53.34
CA VAL A 1113 -5.21 17.34 -53.65
C VAL A 1113 -5.16 18.62 -52.84
N ARG A 1114 -5.14 19.77 -53.55
CA ARG A 1114 -5.07 21.11 -52.95
C ARG A 1114 -6.14 21.39 -51.88
N ALA A 1115 -7.34 20.82 -52.02
CA ALA A 1115 -8.41 20.95 -51.03
C ALA A 1115 -8.02 20.37 -49.65
N ALA A 1116 -7.23 19.30 -49.61
CA ALA A 1116 -6.77 18.68 -48.38
C ALA A 1116 -5.71 19.54 -47.66
N ALA A 1117 -4.81 20.21 -48.40
CA ALA A 1117 -3.87 21.20 -47.83
C ALA A 1117 -4.62 22.39 -47.21
N ILE A 1118 -5.63 22.94 -47.90
CA ILE A 1118 -6.46 24.03 -47.37
C ILE A 1118 -7.16 23.60 -46.08
N LEU A 1119 -7.68 22.37 -46.04
CA LEU A 1119 -8.35 21.83 -44.85
C LEU A 1119 -7.37 21.63 -43.68
N THR A 1120 -6.12 21.23 -43.95
CA THR A 1120 -5.06 21.18 -42.93
C THR A 1120 -4.77 22.54 -42.34
N ILE A 1121 -4.65 23.59 -43.17
CA ILE A 1121 -4.48 24.97 -42.68
C ILE A 1121 -5.69 25.40 -41.84
N PHE A 1122 -6.91 25.07 -42.27
CA PHE A 1122 -8.12 25.37 -41.49
C PHE A 1122 -8.05 24.78 -40.08
N PHE A 1123 -7.67 23.50 -39.93
CA PHE A 1123 -7.55 22.89 -38.61
C PHE A 1123 -6.42 23.49 -37.76
N ILE A 1124 -5.32 23.93 -38.37
CA ILE A 1124 -4.28 24.70 -37.67
C ILE A 1124 -4.85 26.01 -37.10
N PHE A 1125 -5.73 26.71 -37.82
CA PHE A 1125 -6.42 27.90 -37.30
C PHE A 1125 -7.50 27.55 -36.27
N ALA A 1126 -8.23 26.46 -36.46
CA ALA A 1126 -9.27 25.99 -35.54
C ALA A 1126 -8.72 25.53 -34.18
N TYR A 1127 -7.44 25.16 -34.13
CA TYR A 1127 -6.75 24.82 -32.89
C TYR A 1127 -6.78 25.95 -31.87
N SER A 1128 -6.51 27.19 -32.30
CA SER A 1128 -6.35 28.32 -31.39
C SER A 1128 -7.57 28.59 -30.50
N PRO A 1129 -8.81 28.72 -31.01
CA PRO A 1129 -9.99 28.91 -30.16
C PRO A 1129 -10.28 27.69 -29.27
N ALA A 1130 -10.02 26.47 -29.76
CA ALA A 1130 -10.20 25.25 -28.98
C ALA A 1130 -9.24 25.20 -27.78
N TYR A 1131 -7.96 25.50 -27.99
CA TYR A 1131 -6.94 25.57 -26.93
C TYR A 1131 -7.21 26.71 -25.96
N ASN A 1132 -7.62 27.87 -26.49
CA ASN A 1132 -7.78 29.07 -25.70
C ASN A 1132 -8.93 28.97 -24.68
N LEU A 1133 -9.93 28.12 -24.94
CA LEU A 1133 -11.08 27.92 -24.06
C LEU A 1133 -10.70 27.42 -22.67
N GLY A 1134 -9.73 26.50 -22.58
CA GLY A 1134 -9.30 25.91 -21.30
C GLY A 1134 -7.86 26.28 -20.96
N TYR A 1135 -6.91 25.82 -21.79
CA TYR A 1135 -5.49 25.85 -21.47
C TYR A 1135 -4.84 27.23 -21.62
N ASN A 1136 -5.46 28.19 -22.31
CA ASN A 1136 -5.06 29.60 -22.22
C ASN A 1136 -5.85 30.33 -21.11
N ALA A 1137 -7.17 30.47 -21.28
CA ALA A 1137 -7.99 31.34 -20.45
C ALA A 1137 -8.08 30.90 -18.98
N LEU A 1138 -8.13 29.60 -18.68
CA LEU A 1138 -8.39 29.16 -17.30
C LEU A 1138 -7.15 28.81 -16.49
N THR A 1139 -6.02 28.55 -17.13
CA THR A 1139 -4.85 27.92 -16.48
C THR A 1139 -4.44 28.59 -15.17
N TYR A 1140 -4.13 29.90 -15.18
CA TYR A 1140 -3.71 30.57 -13.95
C TYR A 1140 -4.87 30.91 -13.03
N THR A 1141 -6.05 31.20 -13.58
CA THR A 1141 -7.28 31.40 -12.80
C THR A 1141 -7.57 30.19 -11.91
N TYR A 1142 -7.57 29.00 -12.51
CA TYR A 1142 -7.83 27.73 -11.84
C TYR A 1142 -6.74 27.37 -10.82
N LEU A 1143 -5.46 27.59 -11.15
CA LEU A 1143 -4.35 27.35 -10.22
C LEU A 1143 -4.44 28.24 -8.98
N ILE A 1144 -4.83 29.51 -9.14
CA ILE A 1144 -5.02 30.43 -8.02
C ILE A 1144 -6.22 30.01 -7.17
N GLU A 1145 -7.30 29.56 -7.80
CA GLU A 1145 -8.54 29.09 -7.16
C GLU A 1145 -8.34 27.79 -6.35
N ILE A 1146 -7.52 26.83 -6.81
CA ILE A 1146 -7.37 25.53 -6.11
C ILE A 1146 -6.35 25.53 -4.98
N PHE A 1147 -5.37 26.45 -4.97
CA PHE A 1147 -4.30 26.46 -3.97
C PHE A 1147 -4.53 27.49 -2.85
N PRO A 1148 -4.41 27.08 -1.57
CA PRO A 1148 -4.40 27.99 -0.42
C PRO A 1148 -3.17 28.91 -0.44
N TYR A 1149 -3.18 29.98 0.35
CA TYR A 1149 -2.18 31.06 0.24
C TYR A 1149 -0.74 30.55 0.43
N PHE A 1150 -0.45 29.80 1.49
CA PHE A 1150 0.92 29.29 1.73
C PHE A 1150 1.36 28.24 0.71
N GLY A 1151 0.42 27.53 0.09
CA GLY A 1151 0.68 26.53 -0.94
C GLY A 1151 0.77 27.10 -2.36
N ARG A 1152 0.21 28.29 -2.61
CA ARG A 1152 -0.01 28.84 -3.95
C ARG A 1152 1.26 28.98 -4.78
N SER A 1153 2.27 29.68 -4.28
CA SER A 1153 3.51 29.88 -5.04
C SER A 1153 4.20 28.55 -5.35
N ARG A 1154 4.15 27.58 -4.44
CA ARG A 1154 4.71 26.24 -4.65
C ARG A 1154 3.89 25.42 -5.65
N GLY A 1155 2.57 25.48 -5.56
CA GLY A 1155 1.65 24.83 -6.48
C GLY A 1155 1.78 25.35 -7.92
N LEU A 1156 2.02 26.64 -8.08
CA LEU A 1156 2.31 27.25 -9.37
C LEU A 1156 3.72 26.90 -9.88
N SER A 1157 4.73 26.85 -9.01
CA SER A 1157 6.06 26.35 -9.41
C SER A 1157 6.02 24.87 -9.79
N TRP A 1158 5.18 24.08 -9.13
CA TRP A 1158 4.93 22.68 -9.47
C TRP A 1158 4.27 22.54 -10.84
N PHE A 1159 3.21 23.31 -11.12
CA PHE A 1159 2.62 23.43 -12.46
C PHE A 1159 3.69 23.76 -13.51
N GLN A 1160 4.51 24.79 -13.25
CA GLN A 1160 5.56 25.21 -14.17
C GLN A 1160 6.64 24.15 -14.35
N PHE A 1161 6.92 23.30 -13.35
CA PHE A 1161 7.92 22.24 -13.49
C PHE A 1161 7.47 21.21 -14.52
N TYR A 1162 6.22 20.77 -14.44
CA TYR A 1162 5.64 19.85 -15.43
C TYR A 1162 5.41 20.54 -16.77
N GLY A 1163 4.98 21.80 -16.79
CA GLY A 1163 4.86 22.59 -18.03
C GLY A 1163 6.21 22.78 -18.74
N ARG A 1164 7.24 23.26 -18.06
CA ARG A 1164 8.56 23.49 -18.68
C ARG A 1164 9.27 22.17 -18.98
N GLY A 1165 9.10 21.14 -18.16
CA GLY A 1165 9.60 19.79 -18.43
C GLY A 1165 8.96 19.15 -19.66
N SER A 1166 7.64 19.28 -19.80
CA SER A 1166 6.90 18.79 -20.97
C SER A 1166 7.25 19.56 -22.24
N ALA A 1167 7.42 20.88 -22.15
CA ALA A 1167 7.94 21.69 -23.24
C ALA A 1167 9.37 21.26 -23.64
N PHE A 1168 10.29 21.10 -22.68
CA PHE A 1168 11.66 20.62 -22.92
C PHE A 1168 11.66 19.29 -23.68
N PHE A 1169 10.87 18.32 -23.21
CA PHE A 1169 10.72 17.03 -23.86
C PHE A 1169 10.11 17.15 -25.26
N ALA A 1170 9.00 17.88 -25.41
CA ALA A 1170 8.32 18.05 -26.69
C ALA A 1170 9.20 18.74 -27.74
N THR A 1171 9.98 19.75 -27.33
CA THR A 1171 10.94 20.43 -28.24
C THR A 1171 12.11 19.55 -28.66
N TYR A 1172 12.38 18.45 -27.96
CA TYR A 1172 13.39 17.49 -28.36
C TYR A 1172 12.80 16.38 -29.24
N VAL A 1173 11.60 15.90 -28.89
CA VAL A 1173 11.00 14.71 -29.51
C VAL A 1173 10.21 15.04 -30.77
N ASN A 1174 9.54 16.19 -30.84
CA ASN A 1174 8.71 16.56 -32.00
C ASN A 1174 9.47 16.55 -33.34
N PRO A 1175 10.68 17.14 -33.46
CA PRO A 1175 11.46 17.08 -34.70
C PRO A 1175 11.73 15.63 -35.13
N VAL A 1176 12.13 14.78 -34.18
CA VAL A 1176 12.47 13.38 -34.44
C VAL A 1176 11.24 12.58 -34.86
N GLY A 1177 10.09 12.85 -34.23
CA GLY A 1177 8.82 12.21 -34.57
C GLY A 1177 8.31 12.60 -35.96
N LEU A 1178 8.35 13.90 -36.28
CA LEU A 1178 7.95 14.42 -37.58
C LEU A 1178 8.86 13.90 -38.71
N ASP A 1179 10.16 13.84 -38.49
CA ASP A 1179 11.13 13.31 -39.46
C ASP A 1179 10.92 11.81 -39.73
N ARG A 1180 10.83 10.99 -38.68
CA ARG A 1180 10.83 9.52 -38.84
C ARG A 1180 9.49 8.94 -39.26
N ILE A 1181 8.38 9.50 -38.78
CA ILE A 1181 7.04 8.93 -39.01
C ILE A 1181 6.03 9.91 -39.60
N SER A 1182 6.45 11.14 -39.92
CA SER A 1182 5.66 12.14 -40.65
C SER A 1182 4.28 12.40 -40.03
N TRP A 1183 3.21 12.50 -40.83
CA TRP A 1183 1.84 12.79 -40.37
C TRP A 1183 1.34 11.84 -39.28
N ARG A 1184 1.87 10.61 -39.19
CA ARG A 1184 1.46 9.63 -38.17
C ARG A 1184 1.82 10.08 -36.76
N TRP A 1185 2.77 11.01 -36.60
CA TRP A 1185 3.09 11.62 -35.31
C TRP A 1185 1.89 12.33 -34.67
N LEU A 1186 0.97 12.87 -35.48
CA LEU A 1186 -0.26 13.52 -35.00
C LEU A 1186 -1.19 12.55 -34.26
N LEU A 1187 -1.11 11.24 -34.51
CA LEU A 1187 -1.89 10.22 -33.77
C LEU A 1187 -1.54 10.16 -32.29
N VAL A 1188 -0.29 10.49 -31.91
CA VAL A 1188 0.14 10.56 -30.51
C VAL A 1188 -0.65 11.63 -29.77
N TYR A 1189 -0.88 12.79 -30.41
CA TYR A 1189 -1.68 13.87 -29.86
C TYR A 1189 -3.16 13.48 -29.73
N CYS A 1190 -3.73 12.75 -30.71
CA CYS A 1190 -5.10 12.23 -30.60
C CYS A 1190 -5.28 11.30 -29.38
N CYS A 1191 -4.36 10.35 -29.18
CA CYS A 1191 -4.41 9.44 -28.04
C CYS A 1191 -4.24 10.18 -26.70
N TRP A 1192 -3.32 11.15 -26.66
CA TRP A 1192 -3.09 11.97 -25.48
C TRP A 1192 -4.35 12.80 -25.13
N LEU A 1193 -4.94 13.50 -26.09
CA LEU A 1193 -6.17 14.30 -25.90
C LEU A 1193 -7.37 13.45 -25.43
N ALA A 1194 -7.49 12.21 -25.89
CA ALA A 1194 -8.52 11.28 -25.39
C ALA A 1194 -8.30 10.93 -23.91
N PHE A 1195 -7.05 10.73 -23.49
CA PHE A 1195 -6.70 10.55 -22.09
C PHE A 1195 -6.99 11.81 -21.25
N GLU A 1196 -6.68 13.01 -21.76
CA GLU A 1196 -6.97 14.27 -21.07
C GLU A 1196 -8.45 14.40 -20.73
N LEU A 1197 -9.34 14.07 -21.69
CA LEU A 1197 -10.78 14.13 -21.52
C LEU A 1197 -11.26 13.25 -20.35
N VAL A 1198 -10.76 12.01 -20.27
CA VAL A 1198 -11.08 11.08 -19.18
C VAL A 1198 -10.54 11.60 -17.85
N PHE A 1199 -9.29 12.08 -17.84
CA PHE A 1199 -8.65 12.60 -16.63
C PHE A 1199 -9.39 13.81 -16.06
N ILE A 1200 -9.74 14.79 -16.91
CA ILE A 1200 -10.49 15.98 -16.51
C ILE A 1200 -11.87 15.59 -15.98
N TYR A 1201 -12.54 14.61 -16.62
CA TYR A 1201 -13.84 14.15 -16.16
C TYR A 1201 -13.79 13.61 -14.72
N PHE A 1202 -12.80 12.80 -14.35
CA PHE A 1202 -12.77 12.21 -13.01
C PHE A 1202 -12.14 13.09 -11.92
N LEU A 1203 -11.14 13.91 -12.26
CA LEU A 1203 -10.27 14.51 -11.25
C LEU A 1203 -10.43 16.02 -11.06
N PHE A 1204 -10.87 16.78 -12.06
CA PHE A 1204 -11.00 18.24 -11.95
C PHE A 1204 -12.28 18.62 -11.18
N PRO A 1205 -12.20 19.25 -10.00
CA PRO A 1205 -13.36 19.82 -9.32
C PRO A 1205 -13.93 21.08 -10.03
N GLU A 1206 -15.11 21.50 -9.60
CA GLU A 1206 -15.68 22.79 -10.00
C GLU A 1206 -15.33 23.88 -8.97
N THR A 1207 -14.78 25.00 -9.43
CA THR A 1207 -14.29 26.11 -8.59
C THR A 1207 -15.03 27.44 -8.81
N SER A 1208 -15.96 27.52 -9.77
CA SER A 1208 -16.66 28.78 -10.09
C SER A 1208 -17.55 29.29 -8.96
N GLY A 1209 -17.59 30.62 -8.79
CA GLY A 1209 -18.56 31.34 -7.95
C GLY A 1209 -18.24 31.44 -6.46
N ARG A 1210 -16.99 31.22 -6.05
CA ARG A 1210 -16.55 31.22 -4.64
C ARG A 1210 -15.33 32.11 -4.40
N THR A 1211 -15.15 32.60 -3.17
CA THR A 1211 -13.96 33.35 -2.76
C THR A 1211 -12.74 32.43 -2.59
N LEU A 1212 -11.51 32.97 -2.59
CA LEU A 1212 -10.29 32.12 -2.50
C LEU A 1212 -10.21 31.41 -1.15
N GLU A 1213 -10.70 32.07 -0.12
CA GLU A 1213 -10.74 31.64 1.26
C GLU A 1213 -11.86 30.60 1.51
N GLU A 1214 -12.89 30.54 0.66
CA GLU A 1214 -13.86 29.43 0.64
C GLU A 1214 -13.32 28.19 -0.09
N LEU A 1215 -12.51 28.41 -1.14
CA LEU A 1215 -11.93 27.34 -1.97
C LEU A 1215 -10.74 26.65 -1.28
N SER A 1216 -10.07 27.31 -0.32
CA SER A 1216 -8.94 26.75 0.44
C SER A 1216 -9.29 25.45 1.17
N PHE A 1217 -10.57 25.21 1.48
CA PHE A 1217 -11.05 24.01 2.17
C PHE A 1217 -11.83 23.03 1.26
N MET A 1218 -11.88 23.25 -0.06
CA MET A 1218 -12.69 22.41 -0.98
C MET A 1218 -12.38 20.90 -0.90
N PHE A 1219 -11.14 20.54 -0.59
CA PHE A 1219 -10.69 19.15 -0.48
C PHE A 1219 -10.51 18.68 0.96
N GLU A 1220 -10.95 19.49 1.93
CA GLU A 1220 -10.94 19.22 3.37
C GLU A 1220 -12.42 19.11 3.83
N GLY A 1221 -12.73 18.25 4.80
CA GLY A 1221 -14.12 17.86 5.11
C GLY A 1221 -15.08 19.04 5.37
N LYS A 1222 -16.39 18.82 5.14
CA LYS A 1222 -17.47 19.85 5.23
C LYS A 1222 -17.49 20.63 6.56
N GLU A 1223 -17.01 20.07 7.66
CA GLU A 1223 -17.01 20.70 8.99
C GLU A 1223 -16.17 21.99 9.08
N LYS A 1224 -14.99 22.03 8.45
CA LYS A 1224 -14.09 23.20 8.54
C LYS A 1224 -14.56 24.40 7.73
N ALA A 1225 -15.22 24.14 6.60
CA ALA A 1225 -15.82 25.21 5.78
C ALA A 1225 -16.94 25.95 6.54
N ASN A 1226 -17.70 25.25 7.38
CA ASN A 1226 -18.77 25.83 8.19
C ASN A 1226 -18.22 26.67 9.37
N GLU A 1227 -17.06 26.31 9.93
CA GLU A 1227 -16.42 27.06 11.02
C GLU A 1227 -15.97 28.46 10.59
N VAL A 1228 -15.46 28.59 9.35
CA VAL A 1228 -15.06 29.89 8.78
C VAL A 1228 -16.28 30.77 8.48
N ALA A 1229 -17.36 30.19 7.97
CA ALA A 1229 -18.61 30.92 7.71
C ALA A 1229 -19.25 31.46 9.01
N ALA A 1230 -19.22 30.68 10.10
CA ALA A 1230 -19.74 31.10 11.41
C ALA A 1230 -18.93 32.25 12.04
N ALA A 1231 -17.61 32.32 11.81
CA ALA A 1231 -16.77 33.39 12.33
C ALA A 1231 -17.09 34.76 11.70
N VAL A 1232 -17.44 34.78 10.40
CA VAL A 1232 -17.87 35.99 9.68
C VAL A 1232 -19.19 36.53 10.25
N HIS A 1233 -20.16 35.65 10.53
CA HIS A 1233 -21.42 36.02 11.18
C HIS A 1233 -21.20 36.66 12.56
N LYS A 1234 -20.31 36.07 13.37
CA LYS A 1234 -20.03 36.54 14.72
C LYS A 1234 -19.36 37.92 14.75
N GLN A 1235 -18.49 38.24 13.80
CA GLN A 1235 -17.82 39.55 13.75
C GLN A 1235 -18.78 40.68 13.31
N ILE A 1236 -19.67 40.40 12.34
CA ILE A 1236 -20.68 41.35 11.85
C ILE A 1236 -21.71 41.67 12.94
N GLU A 1237 -22.14 40.68 13.74
CA GLU A 1237 -23.06 40.90 14.85
C GLU A 1237 -22.44 41.61 16.06
N VAL A 1238 -21.15 41.43 16.31
CA VAL A 1238 -20.44 42.10 17.41
C VAL A 1238 -20.29 43.59 17.10
N ASP A 1239 -19.94 43.97 15.88
CA ASP A 1239 -19.78 45.39 15.50
C ASP A 1239 -21.10 46.14 15.31
N GLY A 1240 -22.18 45.45 14.89
CA GLY A 1240 -23.53 46.02 14.85
C GLY A 1240 -24.08 46.38 16.25
N LYS A 1241 -23.56 45.77 17.31
CA LYS A 1241 -23.87 46.14 18.71
C LYS A 1241 -23.01 47.30 19.22
N THR A 1242 -21.82 47.52 18.66
CA THR A 1242 -20.92 48.62 19.05
C THR A 1242 -21.34 49.96 18.43
N GLU A 1243 -21.94 49.98 17.23
CA GLU A 1243 -22.53 51.19 16.62
C GLU A 1243 -23.86 51.62 17.28
N GLY A 1244 -24.47 50.76 18.12
CA GLY A 1244 -25.63 51.13 18.95
C GLY A 1244 -25.28 51.83 20.26
N GLN A 1245 -23.99 52.04 20.57
CA GLN A 1245 -23.52 52.68 21.81
C GLN A 1245 -22.42 53.74 21.59
N ALA A 1246 -22.36 54.38 20.42
CA ALA A 1246 -21.56 55.59 20.20
C ALA A 1246 -22.41 56.75 19.69
#